data_AF-A0A7S4T875-F1
#
_entry.id   AF-A0A7S4T875-F1
#
_cell.length_a   1.000
_cell.length_b   1.000
_cell.length_c   1.000
_cell.angle_alpha   90.00
_cell.angle_beta   90.00
_cell.angle_gamma   90.00
#
_symmetry.space_group_name_H-M   'P 1'
#
loop_
_entity.id
_entity.type
_entity.pdbx_description
1 polymer ?
#
loop_
_entity_poly.entity_id
_entity_poly.type
_entity_poly.pdbx_seq_one_letter_code
_entity_poly.pdbx_strand_id
1 'polypeptide(L)'
;ENTADTTRDIALPPTDGSAPPEPSKSPGKQRGVWGQGAELYKLLESEIQHRSSSSSAFWSSIIQFCDRVPGAAGYFSPKDMTTPLHLACQLIDNSDIGPAPEEQSTALDGVRALITACPEAVSRHDITGHSPLHYAFINPGILFPRNNIRIEVIKLITASDLELSMTYLSRNDINYGESGGRTALYHIIDSLDDDMSNDGASCEFVQSIHVLNPSMLGVRNASDGDCPLSLLYRRFVRQFDSSEKFFPGDNSRPEVVKHREAYKVAAMNSFRIIDQLLRPTGENGATKNGQFRLVHNASKVDCPPDLFRYIVETHVDQVTEVEEVTGRLPLHIAAMAGSTQKGAGVEMAKAQSPHSAYHSKFVIDELLYAYRDGAAVQDAEGNYPLVLAINSGKKWIDGGLKSLYEAFPDATHQIDTDNIRASLKPAFSFTSNFDDGADDDESGGFIGEEAPRASEAQIKRDNHHDSIMLVQKDETSTWDIVGAMWANEEDAGVQMLGCISIEKRVTEGGGEATIIPAAVSGVTAIVNAMKNHPNEPAVQERACSALLALSPSDGKREVSFAASGAVASIVSAMQAHVSDAAVQEMACCALRKIVAQGGAERATVVASVSGFTAIVNAMGAHPGEGAVQKEACKALEVMTGFPDANLPDLPGMQTAPLLQMAKEKFPYCREAVDVVLTRLS
;
A
#
# COMPACT_ATOMS: atom_id res chain seq x y z
N GLU A 1 -43.91 -21.42 -27.47
CA GLU A 1 -42.52 -21.22 -27.92
C GLU A 1 -42.21 -19.73 -27.82
N ASN A 2 -41.13 -19.23 -27.24
CA ASN A 2 -40.21 -19.75 -26.24
C ASN A 2 -39.33 -18.54 -25.87
N THR A 3 -39.45 -18.01 -24.65
CA THR A 3 -38.42 -17.15 -24.04
C THR A 3 -38.39 -17.45 -22.54
N ALA A 4 -37.64 -18.48 -22.16
CA ALA A 4 -37.12 -18.71 -20.81
C ALA A 4 -35.81 -17.91 -20.70
N ASP A 5 -35.56 -17.05 -19.73
CA ASP A 5 -35.50 -17.23 -18.26
C ASP A 5 -34.35 -18.16 -17.85
N THR A 6 -33.22 -17.55 -17.44
CA THR A 6 -32.11 -18.18 -16.69
C THR A 6 -31.24 -17.08 -16.05
N THR A 7 -31.75 -16.41 -15.02
CA THR A 7 -30.88 -15.85 -13.97
C THR A 7 -30.71 -16.91 -12.89
N ARG A 8 -29.48 -17.43 -12.75
CA ARG A 8 -29.11 -18.38 -11.71
C ARG A 8 -29.11 -17.67 -10.35
N ASP A 9 -30.04 -18.10 -9.50
CA ASP A 9 -30.00 -17.90 -8.05
C ASP A 9 -28.68 -18.43 -7.47
N ILE A 10 -27.94 -17.56 -6.78
CA ILE A 10 -26.90 -17.97 -5.83
C ILE A 10 -27.59 -18.13 -4.49
N ALA A 11 -27.87 -19.38 -4.13
CA ALA A 11 -28.41 -19.76 -2.84
C ALA A 11 -27.42 -19.43 -1.72
N LEU A 12 -27.85 -18.58 -0.77
CA LEU A 12 -27.21 -18.42 0.53
C LEU A 12 -27.42 -19.70 1.37
N PRO A 13 -26.45 -20.11 2.20
CA PRO A 13 -26.61 -21.27 3.07
C PRO A 13 -27.70 -21.03 4.13
N PRO A 14 -28.38 -22.10 4.61
CA PRO A 14 -29.50 -21.95 5.53
C PRO A 14 -29.02 -21.41 6.88
N THR A 15 -29.63 -20.31 7.33
CA THR A 15 -29.49 -19.84 8.70
C THR A 15 -30.22 -20.81 9.62
N ASP A 16 -29.48 -21.41 10.55
CA ASP A 16 -30.05 -22.23 11.61
C ASP A 16 -31.06 -21.38 12.39
N GLY A 17 -32.30 -21.86 12.44
CA GLY A 17 -33.42 -21.16 13.01
C GLY A 17 -33.33 -21.05 14.53
N SER A 18 -33.02 -19.87 15.02
CA SER A 18 -33.52 -19.40 16.32
C SER A 18 -34.48 -18.25 16.08
N ALA A 19 -35.78 -18.54 16.21
CA ALA A 19 -36.84 -17.55 16.20
C ALA A 19 -36.55 -16.43 17.22
N PRO A 20 -36.94 -15.17 16.96
CA PRO A 20 -36.78 -14.08 17.91
C PRO A 20 -37.54 -14.42 19.21
N PRO A 21 -36.98 -14.13 20.40
CA PRO A 21 -37.68 -14.37 21.65
C PRO A 21 -38.95 -13.50 21.68
N GLU A 22 -40.11 -14.14 21.87
CA GLU A 22 -41.38 -13.43 22.07
C GLU A 22 -41.25 -12.44 23.24
N PRO A 23 -41.79 -11.20 23.11
CA PRO A 23 -41.67 -10.19 24.15
C PRO A 23 -42.43 -10.63 25.41
N SER A 24 -41.68 -10.79 26.50
CA SER A 24 -42.23 -11.15 27.81
C SER A 24 -43.27 -10.13 28.27
N LYS A 25 -44.37 -10.65 28.81
CA LYS A 25 -45.62 -9.96 29.18
C LYS A 25 -45.42 -8.78 30.16
N SER A 26 -45.38 -7.54 29.66
CA SER A 26 -45.90 -6.32 30.34
C SER A 26 -46.00 -5.10 29.39
N PRO A 27 -47.07 -4.96 28.59
CA PRO A 27 -47.13 -4.03 27.45
C PRO A 27 -47.19 -2.53 27.79
N GLY A 28 -47.50 -2.15 29.04
CA GLY A 28 -47.63 -0.75 29.46
C GLY A 28 -46.33 -0.03 29.79
N LYS A 29 -45.34 -0.72 30.39
CA LYS A 29 -44.04 -0.13 30.75
C LYS A 29 -43.10 -0.04 29.54
N GLN A 30 -43.09 -1.05 28.66
CA GLN A 30 -42.24 -1.06 27.47
C GLN A 30 -42.62 0.03 26.44
N ARG A 31 -43.91 0.38 26.30
CA ARG A 31 -44.35 1.50 25.44
C ARG A 31 -43.84 2.87 25.92
N GLY A 32 -43.75 3.08 27.24
CA GLY A 32 -43.22 4.32 27.82
C GLY A 32 -41.71 4.46 27.63
N VAL A 33 -40.97 3.36 27.88
CA VAL A 33 -39.51 3.31 27.68
C VAL A 33 -39.14 3.49 26.21
N TRP A 34 -39.90 2.92 25.28
CA TRP A 34 -39.70 3.11 23.84
C TRP A 34 -39.90 4.58 23.41
N GLY A 35 -40.91 5.26 23.94
CA GLY A 35 -41.15 6.69 23.69
C GLY A 35 -40.04 7.59 24.24
N GLN A 36 -39.52 7.28 25.43
CA GLN A 36 -38.38 7.96 26.04
C GLN A 36 -37.06 7.68 25.30
N GLY A 37 -36.88 6.45 24.79
CA GLY A 37 -35.78 6.09 23.89
C GLY A 37 -35.77 6.91 22.60
N ALA A 38 -36.95 7.13 22.00
CA ALA A 38 -37.08 8.00 20.83
C ALA A 38 -36.77 9.47 21.14
N GLU A 39 -37.01 9.93 22.37
CA GLU A 39 -36.66 11.29 22.83
C GLU A 39 -35.15 11.46 22.97
N LEU A 40 -34.47 10.51 23.62
CA LEU A 40 -33.00 10.46 23.72
C LEU A 40 -32.35 10.41 22.33
N TYR A 41 -32.87 9.58 21.44
CA TYR A 41 -32.38 9.48 20.07
C TYR A 41 -32.54 10.78 19.29
N LYS A 42 -33.71 11.43 19.38
CA LYS A 42 -33.96 12.73 18.73
C LYS A 42 -33.06 13.84 19.27
N LEU A 43 -32.73 13.82 20.57
CA LEU A 43 -31.80 14.76 21.16
C LEU A 43 -30.42 14.66 20.50
N LEU A 44 -29.88 13.44 20.38
CA LEU A 44 -28.62 13.18 19.68
C LEU A 44 -28.69 13.53 18.19
N GLU A 45 -29.76 13.13 17.50
CA GLU A 45 -29.98 13.43 16.07
C GLU A 45 -30.06 14.94 15.80
N SER A 46 -30.72 15.70 16.69
CA SER A 46 -30.82 17.16 16.57
C SER A 46 -29.47 17.85 16.73
N GLU A 47 -28.61 17.34 17.63
CA GLU A 47 -27.27 17.87 17.84
C GLU A 47 -26.39 17.68 16.58
N ILE A 48 -26.50 16.51 15.94
CA ILE A 48 -25.81 16.20 14.67
C ILE A 48 -26.29 17.14 13.56
N GLN A 49 -27.60 17.33 13.42
CA GLN A 49 -28.19 18.14 12.34
C GLN A 49 -27.88 19.64 12.48
N HIS A 50 -27.87 20.16 13.71
CA HIS A 50 -27.65 21.58 13.95
C HIS A 50 -26.16 21.96 14.01
N ARG A 51 -25.23 20.98 14.03
CA ARG A 51 -23.80 21.18 14.35
C ARG A 51 -23.63 22.08 15.58
N SER A 52 -24.53 21.92 16.56
CA SER A 52 -24.46 22.63 17.82
C SER A 52 -23.20 22.17 18.56
N SER A 53 -22.51 23.11 19.21
CA SER A 53 -21.35 22.80 20.05
C SER A 53 -21.76 21.81 21.14
N SER A 54 -21.30 20.56 21.08
CA SER A 54 -21.66 19.49 22.03
C SER A 54 -21.08 19.80 23.41
N SER A 55 -21.79 20.65 24.16
CA SER A 55 -21.32 21.19 25.44
C SER A 55 -21.27 20.13 26.54
N SER A 56 -20.49 20.39 27.60
CA SER A 56 -20.53 19.58 28.82
C SER A 56 -21.96 19.45 29.41
N ALA A 57 -22.81 20.47 29.24
CA ALA A 57 -24.21 20.43 29.65
C ALA A 57 -25.05 19.45 28.82
N PHE A 58 -24.78 19.32 27.52
CA PHE A 58 -25.42 18.34 26.64
C PHE A 58 -25.10 16.91 27.12
N TRP A 59 -23.82 16.58 27.28
CA TRP A 59 -23.40 15.26 27.75
C TRP A 59 -23.88 14.95 29.17
N SER A 60 -23.90 15.94 30.06
CA SER A 60 -24.51 15.81 31.40
C SER A 60 -26.01 15.45 31.33
N SER A 61 -26.73 16.01 30.36
CA SER A 61 -28.14 15.66 30.12
C SER A 61 -28.30 14.20 29.68
N ILE A 62 -27.41 13.71 28.80
CA ILE A 62 -27.38 12.31 28.35
C ILE A 62 -27.13 11.37 29.55
N ILE A 63 -26.15 11.68 30.40
CA ILE A 63 -25.85 10.90 31.62
C ILE A 63 -27.08 10.84 32.52
N GLN A 64 -27.68 11.99 32.85
CA GLN A 64 -28.88 12.06 33.68
C GLN A 64 -30.09 11.35 33.06
N PHE A 65 -30.17 11.29 31.73
CA PHE A 65 -31.22 10.55 31.04
C PHE A 65 -31.02 9.04 31.19
N CYS A 66 -29.78 8.56 31.01
CA CYS A 66 -29.41 7.15 31.18
C CYS A 66 -29.63 6.68 32.63
N ASP A 67 -29.30 7.51 33.62
CA ASP A 67 -29.55 7.21 35.04
C ASP A 67 -31.04 7.09 35.37
N ARG A 68 -31.88 7.91 34.74
CA ARG A 68 -33.34 7.91 34.95
C ARG A 68 -34.03 6.78 34.20
N VAL A 69 -33.59 6.48 32.98
CA VAL A 69 -34.24 5.51 32.08
C VAL A 69 -33.17 4.70 31.33
N PRO A 70 -32.55 3.68 31.96
CA PRO A 70 -31.49 2.90 31.32
C PRO A 70 -31.93 2.21 30.02
N GLY A 71 -33.17 1.71 29.98
CA GLY A 71 -33.73 1.04 28.80
C GLY A 71 -33.87 1.93 27.55
N ALA A 72 -33.77 3.26 27.68
CA ALA A 72 -33.78 4.18 26.56
C ALA A 72 -32.52 4.07 25.68
N ALA A 73 -31.38 3.68 26.27
CA ALA A 73 -30.11 3.48 25.54
C ALA A 73 -30.21 2.33 24.51
N GLY A 74 -31.10 1.36 24.76
CA GLY A 74 -31.38 0.25 23.85
C GLY A 74 -32.37 0.57 22.72
N TYR A 75 -32.80 1.83 22.58
CA TYR A 75 -33.63 2.26 21.46
C TYR A 75 -32.87 2.11 20.13
N PHE A 76 -33.61 1.82 19.07
CA PHE A 76 -33.10 1.82 17.71
C PHE A 76 -34.10 2.54 16.80
N SER A 77 -33.56 3.35 15.89
CA SER A 77 -34.37 4.07 14.92
C SER A 77 -35.03 3.09 13.94
N PRO A 78 -36.35 3.15 13.73
CA PRO A 78 -37.03 2.32 12.73
C PRO A 78 -36.63 2.60 11.28
N LYS A 79 -35.92 3.72 11.01
CA LYS A 79 -35.54 4.11 9.65
C LYS A 79 -34.27 3.39 9.18
N ASP A 80 -33.29 3.31 10.06
CA ASP A 80 -31.90 2.97 9.76
C ASP A 80 -31.27 2.04 10.80
N MET A 81 -32.02 1.61 11.83
CA MET A 81 -31.60 0.70 12.89
C MET A 81 -30.45 1.20 13.78
N THR A 82 -30.01 2.44 13.58
CA THR A 82 -29.01 3.11 14.42
C THR A 82 -29.52 3.29 15.84
N THR A 83 -28.61 3.23 16.81
CA THR A 83 -28.89 3.37 18.24
C THR A 83 -28.34 4.70 18.76
N PRO A 84 -28.76 5.15 19.97
CA PRO A 84 -28.13 6.28 20.64
C PRO A 84 -26.59 6.19 20.71
N LEU A 85 -26.04 4.98 20.85
CA LEU A 85 -24.59 4.76 20.88
C LEU A 85 -23.92 5.05 19.52
N HIS A 86 -24.56 4.73 18.39
CA HIS A 86 -24.04 5.07 17.06
C HIS A 86 -23.93 6.60 16.89
N LEU A 87 -25.00 7.32 17.24
CA LEU A 87 -25.03 8.79 17.16
C LEU A 87 -24.05 9.43 18.14
N ALA A 88 -23.92 8.89 19.35
CA ALA A 88 -22.94 9.37 20.32
C ALA A 88 -21.51 9.23 19.80
N CYS A 89 -21.16 8.10 19.16
CA CYS A 89 -19.85 7.90 18.54
C CYS A 89 -19.58 8.87 17.38
N GLN A 90 -20.62 9.37 16.70
CA GLN A 90 -20.48 10.37 15.65
C GLN A 90 -20.26 11.80 16.19
N LEU A 91 -20.73 12.08 17.41
CA LEU A 91 -20.69 13.41 18.03
C LEU A 91 -19.39 13.72 18.78
N ILE A 92 -18.55 12.72 19.06
CA ILE A 92 -17.30 12.90 19.83
C ILE A 92 -16.26 13.80 19.14
N ASP A 93 -16.43 14.09 17.85
CA ASP A 93 -15.48 14.85 17.02
C ASP A 93 -15.92 16.28 16.71
N ASN A 94 -17.00 16.75 17.34
CA ASN A 94 -17.40 18.14 17.19
C ASN A 94 -16.34 19.07 17.80
N SER A 95 -15.77 19.94 16.97
CA SER A 95 -14.61 20.83 17.21
C SER A 95 -14.73 21.80 18.40
N ASP A 96 -15.89 21.85 19.07
CA ASP A 96 -16.17 22.75 20.20
C ASP A 96 -16.18 22.02 21.55
N ILE A 97 -15.79 20.74 21.63
CA ILE A 97 -15.40 20.16 22.93
C ILE A 97 -14.11 20.88 23.32
N GLY A 98 -14.19 21.81 24.27
CA GLY A 98 -13.08 22.66 24.65
C GLY A 98 -11.84 21.84 25.05
N PRO A 99 -10.63 22.42 24.94
CA PRO A 99 -9.40 21.74 25.33
C PRO A 99 -9.32 21.49 26.85
N ALA A 100 -10.32 21.90 27.62
CA ALA A 100 -10.40 21.69 29.05
C ALA A 100 -10.65 20.20 29.35
N PRO A 101 -9.79 19.55 30.17
CA PRO A 101 -9.94 18.12 30.52
C PRO A 101 -11.32 17.76 31.09
N GLU A 102 -11.98 18.71 31.75
CA GLU A 102 -13.29 18.54 32.36
C GLU A 102 -14.41 18.32 31.33
N GLU A 103 -14.39 19.02 30.18
CA GLU A 103 -15.41 18.86 29.14
C GLU A 103 -15.24 17.55 28.36
N GLN A 104 -13.98 17.15 28.16
CA GLN A 104 -13.61 15.90 27.52
C GLN A 104 -14.00 14.68 28.37
N SER A 105 -13.86 14.80 29.70
CA SER A 105 -14.31 13.78 30.65
C SER A 105 -15.82 13.56 30.57
N THR A 106 -16.63 14.63 30.51
CA THR A 106 -18.09 14.50 30.50
C THR A 106 -18.61 13.79 29.24
N ALA A 107 -18.01 14.03 28.08
CA ALA A 107 -18.36 13.32 26.85
C ALA A 107 -18.04 11.82 26.93
N LEU A 108 -16.85 11.48 27.43
CA LEU A 108 -16.45 10.09 27.67
C LEU A 108 -17.38 9.40 28.67
N ASP A 109 -17.76 10.10 29.74
CA ASP A 109 -18.68 9.61 30.76
C ASP A 109 -20.10 9.43 30.20
N GLY A 110 -20.54 10.28 29.27
CA GLY A 110 -21.80 10.13 28.54
C GLY A 110 -21.84 8.88 27.67
N VAL A 111 -20.78 8.60 26.93
CA VAL A 111 -20.64 7.35 26.15
C VAL A 111 -20.59 6.14 27.09
N ARG A 112 -19.82 6.23 28.18
CA ARG A 112 -19.77 5.17 29.20
C ARG A 112 -21.15 4.90 29.82
N ALA A 113 -21.94 5.94 30.08
CA ALA A 113 -23.29 5.81 30.62
C ALA A 113 -24.22 5.05 29.64
N LEU A 114 -24.14 5.36 28.34
CA LEU A 114 -24.90 4.63 27.30
C LEU A 114 -24.52 3.14 27.24
N ILE A 115 -23.22 2.83 27.26
CA ILE A 115 -22.71 1.45 27.25
C ILE A 115 -23.14 0.71 28.53
N THR A 116 -23.02 1.36 29.69
CA THR A 116 -23.40 0.76 30.98
C THR A 116 -24.91 0.51 31.06
N ALA A 117 -25.72 1.41 30.50
CA ALA A 117 -27.17 1.27 30.45
C ALA A 117 -27.64 0.17 29.49
N CYS A 118 -26.93 -0.04 28.37
CA CYS A 118 -27.23 -1.09 27.41
C CYS A 118 -25.95 -1.63 26.74
N PRO A 119 -25.29 -2.65 27.34
CA PRO A 119 -24.06 -3.23 26.78
C PRO A 119 -24.27 -3.86 25.39
N GLU A 120 -25.43 -4.46 25.17
CA GLU A 120 -25.84 -5.04 23.88
C GLU A 120 -25.87 -4.01 22.73
N ALA A 121 -25.90 -2.71 23.03
CA ALA A 121 -25.86 -1.68 21.99
C ALA A 121 -24.54 -1.69 21.20
N VAL A 122 -23.45 -2.22 21.79
CA VAL A 122 -22.11 -2.33 21.16
C VAL A 122 -22.12 -3.30 19.97
N SER A 123 -22.94 -4.35 20.04
CA SER A 123 -23.02 -5.40 19.00
C SER A 123 -24.13 -5.15 17.97
N ARG A 124 -24.88 -4.06 18.09
CA ARG A 124 -25.97 -3.74 17.16
C ARG A 124 -25.42 -3.13 15.89
N HIS A 125 -26.08 -3.43 14.78
CA HIS A 125 -25.72 -2.95 13.47
C HIS A 125 -26.86 -2.11 12.89
N ASP A 126 -26.50 -1.06 12.15
CA ASP A 126 -27.43 -0.32 11.31
C ASP A 126 -27.90 -1.17 10.10
N ILE A 127 -28.78 -0.61 9.26
CA ILE A 127 -29.27 -1.27 8.04
C ILE A 127 -28.18 -1.62 7.02
N THR A 128 -27.01 -0.98 7.11
CA THR A 128 -25.85 -1.22 6.25
C THR A 128 -24.85 -2.21 6.87
N GLY A 129 -25.09 -2.69 8.09
CA GLY A 129 -24.21 -3.63 8.78
C GLY A 129 -23.07 -2.96 9.55
N HIS A 130 -23.17 -1.66 9.87
CA HIS A 130 -22.17 -0.94 10.63
C HIS A 130 -22.49 -0.91 12.13
N SER A 131 -21.48 -1.16 12.96
CA SER A 131 -21.57 -1.11 14.42
C SER A 131 -21.18 0.27 14.98
N PRO A 132 -21.41 0.56 16.27
CA PRO A 132 -20.92 1.79 16.89
C PRO A 132 -19.39 1.94 16.79
N LEU A 133 -18.65 0.82 16.82
CA LEU A 133 -17.20 0.83 16.61
C LEU A 133 -16.85 1.37 15.20
N HIS A 134 -17.63 1.03 14.17
CA HIS A 134 -17.44 1.61 12.84
C HIS A 134 -17.67 3.11 12.83
N TYR A 135 -18.72 3.60 13.49
CA TYR A 135 -18.99 5.03 13.61
C TYR A 135 -17.87 5.80 14.34
N ALA A 136 -17.22 5.18 15.32
CA ALA A 136 -16.03 5.76 15.96
C ALA A 136 -14.83 5.89 14.99
N PHE A 137 -14.78 5.08 13.93
CA PHE A 137 -13.73 5.11 12.90
C PHE A 137 -14.06 5.99 11.68
N ILE A 138 -15.32 6.11 11.25
CA ILE A 138 -15.72 6.77 9.97
C ILE A 138 -15.26 8.23 9.83
N ASN A 139 -15.33 9.03 10.90
CA ASN A 139 -15.30 10.49 10.76
C ASN A 139 -14.13 11.15 11.50
N PRO A 140 -12.87 10.94 11.08
CA PRO A 140 -11.68 11.68 11.53
C PRO A 140 -11.73 13.13 11.04
N GLY A 141 -12.71 13.88 11.52
CA GLY A 141 -12.86 15.31 11.25
C GLY A 141 -11.80 16.11 11.97
N ILE A 142 -10.76 16.48 11.21
CA ILE A 142 -10.09 17.80 11.15
C ILE A 142 -9.77 18.48 12.49
N LEU A 143 -8.45 18.71 12.69
CA LEU A 143 -7.75 19.34 13.82
C LEU A 143 -7.51 18.40 15.01
N PHE A 144 -6.39 17.67 14.98
CA PHE A 144 -5.82 16.95 16.13
C PHE A 144 -5.74 17.82 17.39
N PRO A 145 -6.59 17.62 18.41
CA PRO A 145 -6.33 18.12 19.74
C PRO A 145 -5.69 16.98 20.54
N ARG A 146 -4.66 17.32 21.30
CA ARG A 146 -3.73 16.46 22.05
C ARG A 146 -4.33 15.39 23.00
N ASN A 147 -5.65 15.32 23.16
CA ASN A 147 -6.34 14.37 24.03
C ASN A 147 -7.55 13.81 23.29
N ASN A 148 -7.38 12.66 22.65
CA ASN A 148 -8.38 12.15 21.75
C ASN A 148 -9.37 11.28 22.53
N ILE A 149 -10.45 11.88 23.02
CA ILE A 149 -11.62 11.20 23.62
C ILE A 149 -12.02 9.98 22.80
N ARG A 150 -11.87 10.05 21.47
CA ARG A 150 -12.12 8.94 20.56
C ARG A 150 -11.31 7.69 20.90
N ILE A 151 -10.03 7.80 21.24
CA ILE A 151 -9.22 6.65 21.65
C ILE A 151 -9.86 5.99 22.86
N GLU A 152 -10.23 6.81 23.85
CA GLU A 152 -10.83 6.30 25.09
C GLU A 152 -12.21 5.69 24.82
N VAL A 153 -12.99 6.25 23.89
CA VAL A 153 -14.26 5.66 23.42
C VAL A 153 -14.03 4.33 22.70
N ILE A 154 -13.04 4.25 21.80
CA ILE A 154 -12.67 3.00 21.12
C ILE A 154 -12.22 1.96 22.15
N LYS A 155 -11.40 2.34 23.13
CA LYS A 155 -10.99 1.47 24.25
C LYS A 155 -12.18 1.01 25.09
N LEU A 156 -13.14 1.89 25.37
CA LEU A 156 -14.36 1.52 26.11
C LEU A 156 -15.22 0.52 25.32
N ILE A 157 -15.42 0.76 24.02
CA ILE A 157 -16.20 -0.13 23.15
C ILE A 157 -15.50 -1.49 23.03
N THR A 158 -14.19 -1.50 22.78
CA THR A 158 -13.40 -2.73 22.67
C THR A 158 -13.30 -3.50 23.98
N ALA A 159 -13.23 -2.83 25.13
CA ALA A 159 -13.27 -3.48 26.44
C ALA A 159 -14.65 -4.08 26.77
N SER A 160 -15.73 -3.55 26.18
CA SER A 160 -17.10 -4.02 26.42
C SER A 160 -17.40 -5.32 25.66
N ASP A 161 -16.86 -5.47 24.45
CA ASP A 161 -16.92 -6.71 23.68
C ASP A 161 -15.62 -6.90 22.87
N LEU A 162 -14.68 -7.63 23.47
CA LEU A 162 -13.36 -7.86 22.88
C LEU A 162 -13.44 -8.75 21.63
N GLU A 163 -14.28 -9.78 21.66
CA GLU A 163 -14.35 -10.77 20.58
C GLU A 163 -14.92 -10.16 19.29
N LEU A 164 -16.03 -9.41 19.41
CA LEU A 164 -16.60 -8.69 18.26
C LEU A 164 -15.65 -7.61 17.75
N SER A 165 -15.00 -6.89 18.65
CA SER A 165 -14.06 -5.82 18.27
C SER A 165 -12.84 -6.38 17.55
N MET A 166 -12.27 -7.49 18.02
CA MET A 166 -11.15 -8.17 17.33
C MET A 166 -11.57 -8.71 15.96
N THR A 167 -12.78 -9.25 15.85
CA THR A 167 -13.35 -9.70 14.58
C THR A 167 -13.48 -8.54 13.61
N TYR A 168 -14.02 -7.40 14.07
CA TYR A 168 -14.14 -6.19 13.26
C TYR A 168 -12.76 -5.66 12.82
N LEU A 169 -11.81 -5.52 13.74
CA LEU A 169 -10.48 -4.98 13.45
C LEU A 169 -9.66 -5.87 12.50
N SER A 170 -9.94 -7.17 12.46
CA SER A 170 -9.25 -8.11 11.57
C SER A 170 -9.77 -8.11 10.13
N ARG A 171 -10.88 -7.40 9.85
CA ARG A 171 -11.46 -7.31 8.51
C ARG A 171 -10.65 -6.37 7.61
N ASN A 172 -10.62 -6.71 6.32
CA ASN A 172 -10.00 -5.91 5.27
C ASN A 172 -10.97 -5.46 4.18
N ASP A 173 -12.25 -5.76 4.36
CA ASP A 173 -13.36 -5.49 3.44
C ASP A 173 -14.28 -4.38 3.97
N ILE A 174 -13.86 -3.64 5.00
CA ILE A 174 -14.70 -2.63 5.66
C ILE A 174 -14.85 -1.40 4.77
N ASN A 175 -16.08 -1.02 4.46
CA ASN A 175 -16.34 0.14 3.63
C ASN A 175 -16.55 1.40 4.48
N TYR A 176 -15.60 2.34 4.42
CA TYR A 176 -15.67 3.64 5.10
C TYR A 176 -16.15 4.79 4.17
N GLY A 177 -16.66 4.49 2.98
CA GLY A 177 -17.15 5.51 2.03
C GLY A 177 -17.10 5.07 0.56
N GLU A 178 -16.51 5.89 -0.31
CA GLU A 178 -16.50 5.62 -1.76
C GLU A 178 -15.33 4.73 -2.22
N SER A 179 -14.39 4.38 -1.35
CA SER A 179 -13.09 3.82 -1.79
C SER A 179 -12.91 2.33 -1.49
N GLY A 180 -14.02 1.60 -1.37
CA GLY A 180 -14.04 0.15 -1.26
C GLY A 180 -13.59 -0.38 0.11
N GLY A 181 -13.51 -1.70 0.23
CA GLY A 181 -13.19 -2.41 1.47
C GLY A 181 -11.73 -2.29 1.90
N ARG A 182 -11.48 -1.80 3.12
CA ARG A 182 -10.15 -1.55 3.69
C ARG A 182 -10.05 -2.07 5.12
N THR A 183 -8.83 -2.12 5.65
CA THR A 183 -8.62 -2.35 7.10
C THR A 183 -8.88 -1.08 7.91
N ALA A 184 -9.27 -1.23 9.18
CA ALA A 184 -9.48 -0.10 10.08
C ALA A 184 -8.20 0.75 10.26
N LEU A 185 -7.05 0.09 10.45
CA LEU A 185 -5.76 0.76 10.58
C LEU A 185 -5.39 1.57 9.32
N TYR A 186 -5.63 1.02 8.13
CA TYR A 186 -5.39 1.74 6.89
C TYR A 186 -6.26 2.99 6.77
N HIS A 187 -7.57 2.87 7.03
CA HIS A 187 -8.48 4.01 6.98
C HIS A 187 -8.05 5.13 7.94
N ILE A 188 -7.65 4.75 9.15
CA ILE A 188 -7.16 5.71 10.15
C ILE A 188 -5.95 6.45 9.62
N ILE A 189 -4.93 5.74 9.13
CA ILE A 189 -3.72 6.37 8.58
C ILE A 189 -4.03 7.29 7.39
N ASP A 190 -4.90 6.84 6.48
CA ASP A 190 -5.33 7.59 5.29
C ASP A 190 -6.02 8.91 5.65
N SER A 191 -6.70 8.92 6.79
CA SER A 191 -7.39 10.11 7.27
C SER A 191 -6.54 11.12 8.05
N LEU A 192 -5.29 10.77 8.38
CA LEU A 192 -4.44 11.66 9.17
C LEU A 192 -3.89 12.79 8.29
N ASP A 193 -4.09 14.03 8.72
CA ASP A 193 -3.38 15.21 8.19
C ASP A 193 -1.88 15.16 8.51
N ASP A 194 -1.06 15.84 7.71
CA ASP A 194 0.39 15.95 7.93
C ASP A 194 0.71 16.57 9.30
N ASP A 195 1.24 15.73 10.20
CA ASP A 195 1.57 16.11 11.57
C ASP A 195 2.88 16.90 11.62
N MET A 196 2.76 18.22 11.42
CA MET A 196 3.88 19.17 11.50
C MET A 196 4.28 19.51 12.95
N SER A 197 3.71 18.85 13.95
CA SER A 197 3.93 19.16 15.36
C SER A 197 5.02 18.27 15.98
N ASN A 198 5.72 18.79 16.98
CA ASN A 198 6.77 18.04 17.68
C ASN A 198 6.25 17.19 18.84
N ASP A 199 4.93 17.18 19.11
CA ASP A 199 4.36 16.47 20.26
C ASP A 199 4.07 14.99 19.98
N GLY A 200 4.03 14.56 18.72
CA GLY A 200 3.87 13.15 18.34
C GLY A 200 2.45 12.62 18.54
N ALA A 201 1.43 13.48 18.60
CA ALA A 201 0.04 13.08 18.84
C ALA A 201 -0.47 12.03 17.83
N SER A 202 -0.10 12.14 16.55
CA SER A 202 -0.49 11.16 15.53
C SER A 202 0.12 9.78 15.80
N CYS A 203 1.33 9.78 16.36
CA CYS A 203 2.06 8.57 16.72
C CYS A 203 1.36 7.83 17.86
N GLU A 204 1.06 8.55 18.94
CA GLU A 204 0.33 8.01 20.10
C GLU A 204 -1.07 7.51 19.71
N PHE A 205 -1.75 8.21 18.81
CA PHE A 205 -3.06 7.83 18.30
C PHE A 205 -3.01 6.49 17.56
N VAL A 206 -2.15 6.36 16.55
CA VAL A 206 -2.02 5.13 15.76
C VAL A 206 -1.57 3.97 16.64
N GLN A 207 -0.62 4.20 17.55
CA GLN A 207 -0.14 3.17 18.48
C GLN A 207 -1.27 2.67 19.40
N SER A 208 -2.10 3.57 19.93
CA SER A 208 -3.22 3.21 20.82
C SER A 208 -4.23 2.28 20.16
N ILE A 209 -4.39 2.38 18.83
CA ILE A 209 -5.28 1.51 18.06
C ILE A 209 -4.57 0.22 17.66
N HIS A 210 -3.31 0.29 17.25
CA HIS A 210 -2.52 -0.89 16.86
C HIS A 210 -2.39 -1.91 18.00
N VAL A 211 -2.22 -1.43 19.25
CA VAL A 211 -2.16 -2.29 20.44
C VAL A 211 -3.45 -3.11 20.65
N LEU A 212 -4.60 -2.64 20.16
CA LEU A 212 -5.85 -3.39 20.24
C LEU A 212 -5.83 -4.63 19.36
N ASN A 213 -5.26 -4.54 18.15
CA ASN A 213 -5.07 -5.69 17.27
C ASN A 213 -3.81 -5.56 16.39
N PRO A 214 -2.68 -6.13 16.81
CA PRO A 214 -1.42 -6.01 16.08
C PRO A 214 -1.45 -6.68 14.70
N SER A 215 -2.32 -7.66 14.50
CA SER A 215 -2.39 -8.40 13.24
C SER A 215 -2.83 -7.52 12.06
N MET A 216 -3.44 -6.35 12.32
CA MET A 216 -3.88 -5.40 11.30
C MET A 216 -2.74 -4.91 10.39
N LEU A 217 -1.49 -4.92 10.87
CA LEU A 217 -0.36 -4.35 10.15
C LEU A 217 -0.04 -5.10 8.84
N GLY A 218 -0.14 -6.43 8.88
CA GLY A 218 0.20 -7.30 7.74
C GLY A 218 -0.99 -7.60 6.81
N VAL A 219 -2.16 -6.99 7.05
CA VAL A 219 -3.36 -7.27 6.29
C VAL A 219 -3.53 -6.24 5.18
N ARG A 220 -3.59 -6.72 3.93
CA ARG A 220 -3.86 -5.91 2.74
C ARG A 220 -5.34 -5.65 2.57
N ASN A 221 -5.69 -4.46 2.08
CA ASN A 221 -7.06 -4.06 1.78
C ASN A 221 -7.67 -4.92 0.67
N ALA A 222 -8.97 -5.20 0.76
CA ALA A 222 -9.69 -5.92 -0.28
C ALA A 222 -9.92 -5.06 -1.55
N SER A 223 -10.02 -3.74 -1.40
CA SER A 223 -10.28 -2.79 -2.50
C SER A 223 -9.11 -2.68 -3.47
N ASP A 224 -7.92 -2.48 -2.92
CA ASP A 224 -6.76 -2.05 -3.65
C ASP A 224 -5.49 -2.79 -3.26
N GLY A 225 -5.56 -3.88 -2.48
CA GLY A 225 -4.40 -4.71 -2.12
C GLY A 225 -3.26 -4.00 -1.38
N ASP A 226 -3.46 -2.74 -0.99
CA ASP A 226 -2.46 -1.96 -0.29
C ASP A 226 -2.46 -2.25 1.21
N CYS A 227 -1.37 -1.89 1.90
CA CYS A 227 -1.24 -2.13 3.33
C CYS A 227 -0.88 -0.84 4.09
N PRO A 228 -1.13 -0.80 5.41
CA PRO A 228 -0.81 0.35 6.26
C PRO A 228 0.64 0.86 6.12
N LEU A 229 1.62 -0.05 6.03
CA LEU A 229 3.03 0.30 5.89
C LEU A 229 3.34 0.97 4.55
N SER A 230 2.74 0.50 3.45
CA SER A 230 2.92 1.11 2.12
C SER A 230 2.38 2.54 2.10
N LEU A 231 1.20 2.76 2.68
CA LEU A 231 0.61 4.09 2.77
C LEU A 231 1.48 5.04 3.60
N LEU A 232 1.94 4.61 4.77
CA LEU A 232 2.85 5.40 5.60
C LEU A 232 4.17 5.70 4.90
N TYR A 233 4.73 4.74 4.19
CA TYR A 233 6.00 4.96 3.49
C TYR A 233 5.83 5.93 2.32
N ARG A 234 4.80 5.78 1.48
CA ARG A 234 4.51 6.77 0.41
C ARG A 234 4.26 8.17 0.99
N ARG A 235 3.61 8.25 2.14
CA ARG A 235 3.41 9.50 2.87
C ARG A 235 4.73 10.09 3.37
N PHE A 236 5.59 9.28 3.99
CA PHE A 236 6.93 9.67 4.42
C PHE A 236 7.75 10.23 3.25
N VAL A 237 7.82 9.52 2.14
CA VAL A 237 8.59 9.95 0.96
C VAL A 237 8.04 11.27 0.40
N ARG A 238 6.71 11.40 0.24
CA ARG A 238 6.10 12.67 -0.21
C ARG A 238 6.45 13.84 0.72
N GLN A 239 6.38 13.63 2.03
CA GLN A 239 6.70 14.66 3.02
C GLN A 239 8.19 15.00 3.00
N PHE A 240 9.05 14.00 2.86
CA PHE A 240 10.50 14.17 2.74
C PHE A 240 10.85 14.99 1.49
N ASP A 241 10.29 14.63 0.33
CA ASP A 241 10.46 15.38 -0.92
C ASP A 241 9.93 16.82 -0.79
N SER A 242 8.83 17.02 -0.07
CA SER A 242 8.30 18.36 0.21
C SER A 242 9.25 19.17 1.10
N SER A 243 9.95 18.51 2.03
CA SER A 243 10.96 19.16 2.87
C SER A 243 12.24 19.53 2.08
N GLU A 244 12.54 18.81 1.01
CA GLU A 244 13.68 19.08 0.12
C GLU A 244 13.31 19.91 -1.12
N LYS A 245 12.04 20.34 -1.22
CA LYS A 245 11.54 21.11 -2.36
C LYS A 245 12.35 22.39 -2.57
N PHE A 246 12.72 22.63 -3.83
CA PHE A 246 13.37 23.86 -4.25
C PHE A 246 12.31 24.90 -4.64
N PHE A 247 12.43 26.10 -4.09
CA PHE A 247 11.51 27.21 -4.38
C PHE A 247 12.17 28.21 -5.35
N PRO A 248 11.41 28.93 -6.17
CA PRO A 248 11.97 30.02 -6.96
C PRO A 248 12.54 31.12 -6.04
N GLY A 249 13.63 31.75 -6.49
CA GLY A 249 14.31 32.82 -5.75
C GLY A 249 15.20 32.32 -4.61
N ASP A 250 15.41 33.19 -3.62
CA ASP A 250 16.27 32.89 -2.47
C ASP A 250 15.63 31.84 -1.54
N ASN A 251 16.26 30.67 -1.43
CA ASN A 251 15.78 29.57 -0.60
C ASN A 251 16.16 29.72 0.88
N SER A 252 16.89 30.78 1.25
CA SER A 252 17.23 31.09 2.65
C SER A 252 16.15 31.93 3.36
N ARG A 253 15.10 32.35 2.66
CA ARG A 253 14.02 33.16 3.22
C ARG A 253 13.20 32.42 4.29
N PRO A 254 12.69 33.12 5.32
CA PRO A 254 12.08 32.49 6.50
C PRO A 254 10.92 31.55 6.20
N GLU A 255 10.07 31.88 5.21
CA GLU A 255 8.93 31.05 4.84
C GLU A 255 9.33 29.70 4.23
N VAL A 256 10.44 29.65 3.47
CA VAL A 256 10.96 28.40 2.89
C VAL A 256 11.56 27.55 4.00
N VAL A 257 12.37 28.14 4.87
CA VAL A 257 12.95 27.42 6.02
C VAL A 257 11.86 26.81 6.90
N LYS A 258 10.80 27.60 7.20
CA LYS A 258 9.65 27.13 7.99
C LYS A 258 8.89 26.00 7.28
N HIS A 259 8.71 26.09 5.96
CA HIS A 259 8.09 25.02 5.18
C HIS A 259 8.90 23.72 5.28
N ARG A 260 10.22 23.80 5.06
CA ARG A 260 11.11 22.63 5.12
C ARG A 260 11.11 21.99 6.51
N GLU A 261 11.23 22.80 7.56
CA GLU A 261 11.21 22.34 8.94
C GLU A 261 9.88 21.63 9.28
N ALA A 262 8.75 22.22 8.89
CA ALA A 262 7.44 21.61 9.08
C ALA A 262 7.37 20.22 8.43
N TYR A 263 7.64 20.13 7.12
CA TYR A 263 7.55 18.86 6.40
C TYR A 263 8.58 17.82 6.86
N LYS A 264 9.74 18.26 7.35
CA LYS A 264 10.72 17.37 7.99
C LYS A 264 10.18 16.77 9.29
N VAL A 265 9.47 17.57 10.09
CA VAL A 265 8.79 17.07 11.30
C VAL A 265 7.68 16.09 10.93
N ALA A 266 6.87 16.38 9.91
CA ALA A 266 5.84 15.44 9.44
C ALA A 266 6.42 14.13 8.90
N ALA A 267 7.47 14.18 8.08
CA ALA A 267 8.18 12.99 7.62
C ALA A 267 8.70 12.16 8.81
N MET A 268 9.34 12.83 9.77
CA MET A 268 9.84 12.17 10.99
C MET A 268 8.70 11.50 11.77
N ASN A 269 7.55 12.16 11.92
CA ASN A 269 6.38 11.60 12.61
C ASN A 269 5.78 10.39 11.85
N SER A 270 5.69 10.46 10.51
CA SER A 270 5.27 9.31 9.70
C SER A 270 6.21 8.12 9.87
N PHE A 271 7.54 8.35 9.91
CA PHE A 271 8.51 7.29 10.14
C PHE A 271 8.47 6.76 11.58
N ARG A 272 8.23 7.62 12.58
CA ARG A 272 8.01 7.18 13.98
C ARG A 272 6.80 6.26 14.10
N ILE A 273 5.72 6.52 13.34
CA ILE A 273 4.57 5.61 13.27
C ILE A 273 5.02 4.25 12.71
N ILE A 274 5.77 4.23 11.60
CA ILE A 274 6.30 2.97 11.03
C ILE A 274 7.15 2.22 12.06
N ASP A 275 8.08 2.90 12.72
CA ASP A 275 8.95 2.33 13.75
C ASP A 275 8.14 1.72 14.91
N GLN A 276 7.11 2.43 15.40
CA GLN A 276 6.25 1.94 16.48
C GLN A 276 5.35 0.78 16.07
N LEU A 277 4.83 0.77 14.85
CA LEU A 277 4.02 -0.33 14.34
C LEU A 277 4.86 -1.61 14.18
N LEU A 278 6.15 -1.48 13.89
CA LEU A 278 7.08 -2.61 13.80
C LEU A 278 7.65 -3.03 15.16
N ARG A 279 7.32 -2.33 16.27
CA ARG A 279 7.71 -2.74 17.63
C ARG A 279 6.76 -3.83 18.16
N PRO A 280 7.27 -4.84 18.88
CA PRO A 280 6.41 -5.81 19.56
C PRO A 280 5.50 -5.13 20.59
N THR A 281 4.22 -5.49 20.61
CA THR A 281 3.26 -4.95 21.58
C THR A 281 3.54 -5.48 22.99
N GLY A 282 3.80 -4.58 23.94
CA GLY A 282 4.18 -4.90 25.32
C GLY A 282 5.46 -4.21 25.80
N GLU A 283 6.26 -3.67 24.88
CA GLU A 283 7.45 -2.87 25.17
C GLU A 283 7.11 -1.37 25.26
N ASN A 284 6.24 -0.99 26.20
CA ASN A 284 6.00 0.42 26.51
C ASN A 284 7.21 0.97 27.27
N GLY A 285 8.09 1.70 26.60
CA GLY A 285 9.08 2.60 27.21
C GLY A 285 10.02 1.92 28.22
N ALA A 286 11.23 1.60 27.75
CA ALA A 286 12.33 0.93 28.44
C ALA A 286 12.28 -0.61 28.36
N THR A 287 12.77 -1.13 27.23
CA THR A 287 13.47 -2.42 27.27
C THR A 287 14.72 -2.24 28.13
N LYS A 288 14.61 -2.52 29.42
CA LYS A 288 15.77 -2.96 30.19
C LYS A 288 16.13 -4.35 29.66
N ASN A 289 17.10 -4.39 28.75
CA ASN A 289 17.85 -5.56 28.31
C ASN A 289 17.37 -6.34 27.07
N GLY A 290 16.59 -5.74 26.15
CA GLY A 290 16.42 -6.30 24.79
C GLY A 290 16.60 -5.17 23.78
N GLN A 291 17.67 -5.22 22.97
CA GLN A 291 17.84 -4.24 21.90
C GLN A 291 16.67 -4.38 20.92
N PHE A 292 15.93 -3.29 20.71
CA PHE A 292 14.91 -3.22 19.68
C PHE A 292 15.58 -3.35 18.30
N ARG A 293 15.13 -4.31 17.48
CA ARG A 293 15.68 -4.58 16.15
C ARG A 293 14.61 -4.43 15.07
N LEU A 294 14.60 -3.27 14.42
CA LEU A 294 13.68 -2.90 13.35
C LEU A 294 13.74 -3.88 12.18
N VAL A 295 14.94 -4.28 11.75
CA VAL A 295 15.13 -5.21 10.61
C VAL A 295 14.51 -6.58 10.87
N HIS A 296 14.61 -7.08 12.11
CA HIS A 296 14.04 -8.37 12.50
C HIS A 296 12.52 -8.37 12.37
N ASN A 297 11.86 -7.32 12.85
CA ASN A 297 10.40 -7.23 12.82
C ASN A 297 9.87 -6.89 11.42
N ALA A 298 10.57 -6.05 10.66
CA ALA A 298 10.26 -5.82 9.25
C ALA A 298 10.30 -7.13 8.44
N SER A 299 11.19 -8.06 8.79
CA SER A 299 11.29 -9.40 8.16
C SER A 299 10.16 -10.37 8.55
N LYS A 300 9.39 -10.08 9.62
CA LYS A 300 8.26 -10.92 10.09
C LYS A 300 6.95 -10.59 9.39
N VAL A 301 6.82 -9.37 8.87
CA VAL A 301 5.57 -8.84 8.33
C VAL A 301 5.68 -8.63 6.82
N ASP A 302 4.54 -8.45 6.16
CA ASP A 302 4.48 -8.09 4.74
C ASP A 302 4.88 -6.60 4.56
N CYS A 303 6.18 -6.33 4.67
CA CYS A 303 6.78 -5.02 4.53
C CYS A 303 6.96 -4.68 3.04
N PRO A 304 6.49 -3.52 2.55
CA PRO A 304 6.65 -3.16 1.15
C PRO A 304 8.14 -3.09 0.74
N PRO A 305 8.51 -3.55 -0.47
CA PRO A 305 9.90 -3.68 -0.90
C PRO A 305 10.75 -2.42 -0.69
N ASP A 306 10.24 -1.26 -1.11
CA ASP A 306 10.93 0.02 -0.96
C ASP A 306 11.24 0.37 0.51
N LEU A 307 10.26 0.16 1.40
CA LEU A 307 10.43 0.41 2.83
C LEU A 307 11.40 -0.59 3.45
N PHE A 308 11.31 -1.86 3.05
CA PHE A 308 12.19 -2.90 3.56
C PHE A 308 13.65 -2.60 3.20
N ARG A 309 13.92 -2.27 1.92
CA ARG A 309 15.23 -1.81 1.46
C ARG A 309 15.71 -0.60 2.25
N TYR A 310 14.88 0.44 2.41
CA TYR A 310 15.23 1.61 3.20
C TYR A 310 15.58 1.26 4.65
N ILE A 311 14.83 0.36 5.30
CA ILE A 311 15.10 -0.10 6.67
C ILE A 311 16.44 -0.83 6.74
N VAL A 312 16.72 -1.74 5.81
CA VAL A 312 17.98 -2.49 5.74
C VAL A 312 19.16 -1.55 5.51
N GLU A 313 19.07 -0.63 4.55
CA GLU A 313 20.12 0.34 4.22
C GLU A 313 20.43 1.30 5.38
N THR A 314 19.41 1.68 6.16
CA THR A 314 19.57 2.60 7.30
C THR A 314 19.99 1.91 8.60
N HIS A 315 19.83 0.58 8.70
CA HIS A 315 20.10 -0.23 9.90
C HIS A 315 20.91 -1.50 9.57
N VAL A 316 21.95 -1.36 8.75
CA VAL A 316 22.81 -2.47 8.29
C VAL A 316 23.43 -3.23 9.47
N ASP A 317 23.71 -2.54 10.58
CA ASP A 317 24.21 -3.13 11.82
C ASP A 317 23.29 -4.24 12.35
N GLN A 318 21.97 -4.02 12.32
CA GLN A 318 20.97 -4.96 12.82
C GLN A 318 20.81 -6.22 11.95
N VAL A 319 21.33 -6.24 10.72
CA VAL A 319 21.29 -7.43 9.84
C VAL A 319 22.17 -8.55 10.40
N THR A 320 23.23 -8.20 11.10
CA THR A 320 24.22 -9.14 11.69
C THR A 320 23.91 -9.53 13.12
N GLU A 321 22.99 -8.82 13.78
CA GLU A 321 22.62 -9.10 15.16
C GLU A 321 21.70 -10.30 15.26
N VAL A 322 21.93 -11.15 16.26
CA VAL A 322 21.07 -12.29 16.58
C VAL A 322 20.07 -11.92 17.67
N GLU A 323 18.83 -12.39 17.53
CA GLU A 323 17.82 -12.32 18.58
C GLU A 323 18.27 -13.13 19.80
N GLU A 324 18.29 -12.53 20.99
CA GLU A 324 18.88 -13.14 22.19
C GLU A 324 18.21 -14.46 22.62
N VAL A 325 16.90 -14.58 22.39
CA VAL A 325 16.13 -15.74 22.83
C VAL A 325 16.27 -16.91 21.85
N THR A 326 16.20 -16.64 20.56
CA THR A 326 16.13 -17.67 19.51
C THR A 326 17.46 -17.86 18.78
N GLY A 327 18.43 -16.98 18.97
CA GLY A 327 19.68 -16.94 18.20
C GLY A 327 19.50 -16.58 16.73
N ARG A 328 18.33 -16.07 16.32
CA ARG A 328 17.97 -15.89 14.90
C ARG A 328 18.38 -14.53 14.37
N LEU A 329 19.01 -14.53 13.21
CA LEU A 329 19.17 -13.34 12.35
C LEU A 329 17.85 -12.98 11.65
N PRO A 330 17.72 -11.77 11.07
CA PRO A 330 16.61 -11.41 10.19
C PRO A 330 16.43 -12.41 9.03
N LEU A 331 17.53 -12.96 8.50
CA LEU A 331 17.50 -13.95 7.42
C LEU A 331 16.78 -15.24 7.82
N HIS A 332 16.97 -15.72 9.06
CA HIS A 332 16.24 -16.88 9.60
C HIS A 332 14.75 -16.58 9.72
N ILE A 333 14.42 -15.36 10.17
CA ILE A 333 13.04 -14.90 10.33
C ILE A 333 12.34 -14.85 8.98
N ALA A 334 12.96 -14.21 7.97
CA ALA A 334 12.44 -14.13 6.61
C ALA A 334 12.24 -15.51 5.96
N ALA A 335 13.17 -16.45 6.23
CA ALA A 335 13.05 -17.83 5.76
C ALA A 335 11.78 -18.52 6.29
N MET A 336 11.37 -18.25 7.53
CA MET A 336 10.16 -18.82 8.15
C MET A 336 8.88 -18.00 7.95
N ALA A 337 8.99 -16.71 7.61
CA ALA A 337 7.87 -15.80 7.50
C ALA A 337 6.82 -16.34 6.49
N GLY A 338 5.54 -16.26 6.87
CA GLY A 338 4.42 -16.82 6.08
C GLY A 338 4.18 -18.32 6.24
N SER A 339 4.77 -18.98 7.26
CA SER A 339 4.52 -20.40 7.53
C SER A 339 3.10 -20.68 8.04
N THR A 340 2.48 -21.76 7.56
CA THR A 340 1.18 -22.27 8.04
C THR A 340 1.38 -23.11 9.31
N GLN A 341 1.87 -22.51 10.39
CA GLN A 341 2.03 -23.22 11.65
C GLN A 341 0.64 -23.62 12.22
N LYS A 342 0.35 -24.92 12.23
CA LYS A 342 -0.73 -25.53 13.01
C LYS A 342 -0.35 -25.49 14.49
N GLY A 343 -0.67 -24.40 15.19
CA GLY A 343 -0.37 -24.27 16.62
C GLY A 343 -1.24 -23.24 17.34
N ALA A 344 -2.18 -23.76 18.14
CA ALA A 344 -2.99 -23.11 19.17
C ALA A 344 -3.95 -21.97 18.75
N GLY A 345 -5.12 -22.38 18.25
CA GLY A 345 -6.39 -21.69 18.51
C GLY A 345 -6.57 -20.31 17.87
N VAL A 346 -7.04 -20.30 16.62
CA VAL A 346 -8.16 -19.50 16.08
C VAL A 346 -8.23 -19.82 14.59
N GLU A 347 -9.32 -20.41 14.14
CA GLU A 347 -9.61 -20.77 12.74
C GLU A 347 -9.92 -19.55 11.85
N MET A 348 -9.15 -18.45 11.97
CA MET A 348 -9.26 -17.25 11.11
C MET A 348 -8.05 -17.03 10.19
N ALA A 349 -7.14 -17.99 10.09
CA ALA A 349 -5.99 -17.96 9.16
C ALA A 349 -6.35 -18.22 7.68
N LYS A 350 -7.60 -17.97 7.26
CA LYS A 350 -8.04 -18.07 5.85
C LYS A 350 -8.04 -16.73 5.10
N ALA A 351 -7.79 -15.62 5.78
CA ALA A 351 -7.78 -14.26 5.20
C ALA A 351 -6.39 -13.62 5.14
N GLN A 352 -5.31 -14.36 5.42
CA GLN A 352 -3.98 -13.89 5.03
C GLN A 352 -3.89 -14.03 3.52
N SER A 353 -3.77 -12.89 2.82
CA SER A 353 -3.30 -12.91 1.44
C SER A 353 -2.03 -13.77 1.47
N PRO A 354 -1.92 -14.81 0.62
CA PRO A 354 -0.69 -15.57 0.52
C PRO A 354 0.38 -14.52 0.29
N HIS A 355 1.38 -14.46 1.18
CA HIS A 355 2.57 -13.65 0.92
C HIS A 355 2.95 -13.96 -0.52
N SER A 356 2.94 -12.94 -1.38
CA SER A 356 3.29 -13.15 -2.77
C SER A 356 4.65 -13.83 -2.72
N ALA A 357 4.77 -15.07 -3.22
CA ALA A 357 5.98 -15.86 -2.99
C ALA A 357 7.25 -15.13 -3.47
N TYR A 358 7.06 -14.19 -4.42
CA TYR A 358 8.03 -13.23 -4.91
C TYR A 358 8.53 -12.25 -3.84
N HIS A 359 7.68 -11.79 -2.92
CA HIS A 359 8.08 -10.95 -1.78
C HIS A 359 9.08 -11.68 -0.87
N SER A 360 8.86 -12.97 -0.62
CA SER A 360 9.83 -13.77 0.14
C SER A 360 11.18 -13.88 -0.57
N LYS A 361 11.22 -13.99 -1.91
CA LYS A 361 12.49 -13.95 -2.66
C LYS A 361 13.19 -12.60 -2.48
N PHE A 362 12.48 -11.50 -2.73
CA PHE A 362 13.02 -10.14 -2.58
C PHE A 362 13.65 -9.93 -1.19
N VAL A 363 12.93 -10.26 -0.11
CA VAL A 363 13.41 -10.08 1.26
C VAL A 363 14.69 -10.89 1.51
N ILE A 364 14.73 -12.14 1.04
CA ILE A 364 15.92 -13.00 1.17
C ILE A 364 17.11 -12.41 0.40
N ASP A 365 16.90 -12.01 -0.85
CA ASP A 365 17.96 -11.45 -1.69
C ASP A 365 18.52 -10.15 -1.11
N GLU A 366 17.65 -9.26 -0.60
CA GLU A 366 18.05 -8.00 0.02
C GLU A 366 18.88 -8.23 1.30
N LEU A 367 18.48 -9.19 2.14
CA LEU A 367 19.23 -9.55 3.34
C LEU A 367 20.57 -10.24 3.02
N LEU A 368 20.61 -11.08 1.99
CA LEU A 368 21.84 -11.72 1.52
C LEU A 368 22.78 -10.72 0.85
N TYR A 369 22.25 -9.71 0.17
CA TYR A 369 23.03 -8.60 -0.37
C TYR A 369 23.71 -7.81 0.75
N ALA A 370 22.98 -7.53 1.84
CA ALA A 370 23.54 -6.84 3.01
C ALA A 370 24.51 -7.70 3.84
N TYR A 371 24.21 -8.99 4.02
CA TYR A 371 25.04 -9.91 4.83
C TYR A 371 24.96 -11.36 4.35
N ARG A 372 25.72 -11.68 3.30
CA ARG A 372 25.75 -13.02 2.68
C ARG A 372 26.17 -14.14 3.64
N ASP A 373 27.15 -13.90 4.50
CA ASP A 373 27.66 -14.89 5.47
C ASP A 373 26.60 -15.28 6.51
N GLY A 374 25.52 -14.51 6.65
CA GLY A 374 24.37 -14.85 7.48
C GLY A 374 23.70 -16.18 7.11
N ALA A 375 23.85 -16.64 5.86
CA ALA A 375 23.38 -17.96 5.43
C ALA A 375 24.08 -19.14 6.13
N ALA A 376 25.30 -18.93 6.63
CA ALA A 376 26.10 -19.92 7.33
C ALA A 376 25.97 -19.84 8.86
N VAL A 377 25.20 -18.89 9.39
CA VAL A 377 24.94 -18.76 10.83
C VAL A 377 23.80 -19.72 11.22
N GLN A 378 23.95 -20.39 12.36
CA GLN A 378 22.92 -21.26 12.93
C GLN A 378 22.12 -20.50 13.99
N ASP A 379 20.83 -20.81 14.09
CA ASP A 379 20.01 -20.37 15.23
C ASP A 379 20.33 -21.13 16.52
N ALA A 380 19.66 -20.80 17.63
CA ALA A 380 19.89 -21.46 18.92
C ALA A 380 19.53 -22.96 18.91
N GLU A 381 18.68 -23.39 17.97
CA GLU A 381 18.34 -24.79 17.74
C GLU A 381 19.32 -25.50 16.78
N GLY A 382 20.30 -24.78 16.24
CA GLY A 382 21.31 -25.31 15.33
C GLY A 382 20.88 -25.34 13.85
N ASN A 383 19.76 -24.73 13.49
CA ASN A 383 19.24 -24.75 12.12
C ASN A 383 19.78 -23.59 11.29
N TYR A 384 20.11 -23.87 10.03
CA TYR A 384 20.43 -22.83 9.05
C TYR A 384 19.18 -22.19 8.43
N PRO A 385 19.27 -20.97 7.86
CA PRO A 385 18.15 -20.32 7.18
C PRO A 385 17.54 -21.17 6.05
N LEU A 386 18.37 -21.88 5.27
CA LEU A 386 17.88 -22.78 4.20
C LEU A 386 17.01 -23.92 4.75
N VAL A 387 17.39 -24.48 5.91
CA VAL A 387 16.66 -25.56 6.56
C VAL A 387 15.30 -25.05 7.05
N LEU A 388 15.29 -23.88 7.70
CA LEU A 388 14.07 -23.22 8.13
C LEU A 388 13.16 -22.86 6.95
N ALA A 389 13.73 -22.42 5.83
CA ALA A 389 13.00 -22.10 4.61
C ALA A 389 12.27 -23.31 4.03
N ILE A 390 12.93 -24.47 3.97
CA ILE A 390 12.33 -25.73 3.50
C ILE A 390 11.27 -26.22 4.49
N ASN A 391 11.58 -26.21 5.78
CA ASN A 391 10.67 -26.69 6.83
C ASN A 391 9.45 -25.78 7.03
N SER A 392 9.51 -24.52 6.61
CA SER A 392 8.39 -23.58 6.67
C SER A 392 7.16 -24.04 5.87
N GLY A 393 7.35 -24.91 4.88
CA GLY A 393 6.30 -25.42 4.00
C GLY A 393 5.65 -24.36 3.09
N LYS A 394 6.21 -23.13 3.04
CA LYS A 394 5.69 -22.08 2.16
C LYS A 394 6.06 -22.35 0.71
N LYS A 395 5.22 -21.86 -0.21
CA LYS A 395 5.52 -21.93 -1.64
C LYS A 395 6.61 -20.91 -1.97
N TRP A 396 7.75 -21.39 -2.45
CA TRP A 396 8.82 -20.55 -2.97
C TRP A 396 8.69 -20.45 -4.49
N ILE A 397 8.68 -19.23 -5.01
CA ILE A 397 8.66 -18.96 -6.45
C ILE A 397 9.90 -18.10 -6.78
N ASP A 398 10.45 -18.25 -7.98
CA ASP A 398 11.60 -17.51 -8.53
C ASP A 398 12.97 -17.69 -7.85
N GLY A 399 13.08 -18.60 -6.87
CA GLY A 399 14.38 -19.06 -6.40
C GLY A 399 14.90 -18.43 -5.12
N GLY A 400 14.08 -17.88 -4.22
CA GLY A 400 14.55 -17.51 -2.88
C GLY A 400 15.23 -18.68 -2.12
N LEU A 401 14.76 -19.92 -2.30
CA LEU A 401 15.47 -21.13 -1.83
C LEU A 401 16.84 -21.33 -2.51
N LYS A 402 16.91 -21.03 -3.81
CA LYS A 402 18.15 -21.11 -4.59
C LYS A 402 19.13 -20.05 -4.11
N SER A 403 18.70 -18.82 -3.84
CA SER A 403 19.56 -17.77 -3.26
C SER A 403 20.18 -18.20 -1.93
N LEU A 404 19.39 -18.81 -1.04
CA LEU A 404 19.89 -19.38 0.22
C LEU A 404 20.89 -20.52 0.00
N TYR A 405 20.60 -21.42 -0.93
CA TYR A 405 21.50 -22.51 -1.28
C TYR A 405 22.81 -22.01 -1.90
N GLU A 406 22.77 -21.05 -2.82
CA GLU A 406 23.95 -20.46 -3.46
C GLU A 406 24.77 -19.61 -2.49
N ALA A 407 24.15 -19.08 -1.44
CA ALA A 407 24.85 -18.42 -0.35
C ALA A 407 25.58 -19.43 0.55
N PHE A 408 24.96 -20.57 0.89
CA PHE A 408 25.58 -21.61 1.71
C PHE A 408 25.06 -23.04 1.40
N PRO A 409 25.70 -23.77 0.46
CA PRO A 409 25.25 -25.10 0.02
C PRO A 409 25.34 -26.17 1.11
N ASP A 410 26.30 -26.03 2.04
CA ASP A 410 26.58 -27.01 3.09
C ASP A 410 25.42 -27.16 4.10
N ALA A 411 24.47 -26.21 4.14
CA ALA A 411 23.24 -26.34 4.92
C ALA A 411 22.40 -27.57 4.52
N THR A 412 22.58 -28.09 3.31
CA THR A 412 21.90 -29.31 2.84
C THR A 412 22.21 -30.56 3.67
N HIS A 413 23.32 -30.59 4.41
CA HIS A 413 23.65 -31.70 5.30
C HIS A 413 22.64 -31.90 6.44
N GLN A 414 21.86 -30.88 6.80
CA GLN A 414 20.82 -30.96 7.82
C GLN A 414 19.44 -31.36 7.27
N ILE A 415 19.32 -31.55 5.96
CA ILE A 415 18.05 -31.76 5.27
C ILE A 415 18.00 -33.19 4.73
N ASP A 416 16.89 -33.87 4.95
CA ASP A 416 16.67 -35.19 4.35
C ASP A 416 16.71 -35.10 2.82
N THR A 417 17.43 -36.03 2.19
CA THR A 417 17.52 -36.22 0.74
C THR A 417 16.16 -36.20 0.03
N ASP A 418 15.11 -36.75 0.64
CA ASP A 418 13.77 -36.73 0.05
C ASP A 418 13.12 -35.33 0.08
N ASN A 419 13.35 -34.56 1.15
CA ASN A 419 12.90 -33.17 1.27
C ASN A 419 13.70 -32.23 0.37
N ILE A 420 15.01 -32.46 0.22
CA ILE A 420 15.84 -31.78 -0.79
C ILE A 420 15.24 -32.01 -2.17
N ARG A 421 14.94 -33.27 -2.52
CA ARG A 421 14.40 -33.62 -3.83
C ARG A 421 13.01 -33.01 -4.08
N ALA A 422 12.17 -32.91 -3.06
CA ALA A 422 10.83 -32.33 -3.18
C ALA A 422 10.83 -30.80 -3.27
N SER A 423 11.70 -30.11 -2.50
CA SER A 423 11.65 -28.66 -2.34
C SER A 423 12.69 -27.92 -3.18
N LEU A 424 13.88 -28.48 -3.36
CA LEU A 424 14.96 -27.85 -4.13
C LEU A 424 14.88 -28.17 -5.63
N LYS A 425 14.51 -29.40 -6.05
CA LYS A 425 14.40 -29.70 -7.51
C LYS A 425 13.46 -28.76 -8.26
N PRO A 426 12.27 -28.40 -7.75
CA PRO A 426 11.42 -27.41 -8.41
C PRO A 426 12.04 -26.00 -8.38
N ALA A 427 12.74 -25.63 -7.31
CA ALA A 427 13.42 -24.32 -7.18
C ALA A 427 14.64 -24.16 -8.11
N PHE A 428 15.22 -25.27 -8.58
CA PHE A 428 16.32 -25.33 -9.56
C PHE A 428 15.88 -25.65 -10.99
N SER A 429 14.58 -25.60 -11.29
CA SER A 429 13.95 -25.89 -12.58
C SER A 429 14.90 -25.89 -13.79
N PHE A 430 15.13 -27.09 -14.34
CA PHE A 430 15.94 -27.47 -15.52
C PHE A 430 17.48 -27.61 -15.40
N THR A 431 17.94 -28.68 -14.76
CA THR A 431 18.96 -29.55 -15.38
C THR A 431 18.60 -31.03 -15.21
N SER A 432 18.47 -31.73 -16.34
CA SER A 432 18.68 -33.18 -16.38
C SER A 432 20.16 -33.44 -16.13
N ASN A 433 20.41 -34.42 -15.25
CA ASN A 433 21.70 -35.08 -14.92
C ASN A 433 22.20 -34.78 -13.49
N PHE A 434 21.39 -35.16 -12.50
CA PHE A 434 21.99 -35.90 -11.39
C PHE A 434 22.26 -37.31 -11.93
N ASP A 435 23.52 -37.55 -12.28
CA ASP A 435 24.05 -38.87 -12.61
C ASP A 435 23.96 -39.73 -11.35
N ASP A 436 22.89 -40.52 -11.23
CA ASP A 436 22.81 -41.59 -10.25
C ASP A 436 23.82 -42.66 -10.69
N GLY A 437 25.02 -42.58 -10.13
CA GLY A 437 25.95 -43.70 -10.13
C GLY A 437 25.30 -44.89 -9.42
N ALA A 438 24.80 -45.84 -10.19
CA ALA A 438 24.43 -47.16 -9.72
C ALA A 438 24.86 -48.19 -10.77
N ASP A 439 25.75 -49.06 -10.32
CA ASP A 439 26.29 -50.23 -11.00
C ASP A 439 25.20 -51.08 -11.65
N ASP A 440 25.45 -51.57 -12.87
CA ASP A 440 25.04 -52.93 -13.28
C ASP A 440 25.87 -53.43 -14.48
N ASP A 441 26.45 -54.60 -14.28
CA ASP A 441 27.33 -55.36 -15.14
C ASP A 441 26.59 -56.19 -16.21
N GLU A 442 27.33 -56.60 -17.25
CA GLU A 442 27.09 -57.68 -18.23
C GLU A 442 26.15 -57.48 -19.46
N SER A 443 26.77 -57.25 -20.64
CA SER A 443 27.00 -58.28 -21.71
C SER A 443 26.88 -57.78 -23.17
N GLY A 444 28.01 -57.89 -23.90
CA GLY A 444 28.16 -58.35 -25.30
C GLY A 444 27.44 -57.67 -26.48
N GLY A 445 28.23 -57.10 -27.42
CA GLY A 445 27.85 -57.06 -28.85
C GLY A 445 28.38 -55.87 -29.69
N PHE A 446 29.36 -56.13 -30.55
CA PHE A 446 29.73 -55.40 -31.79
C PHE A 446 28.45 -54.99 -32.60
N ILE A 447 28.28 -53.86 -33.32
CA ILE A 447 28.97 -53.24 -34.48
C ILE A 447 28.36 -51.82 -34.68
N GLY A 448 29.11 -50.85 -35.22
CA GLY A 448 28.76 -49.42 -35.23
C GLY A 448 27.83 -48.88 -36.32
N GLU A 449 27.52 -47.59 -36.20
CA GLU A 449 27.37 -46.58 -37.27
C GLU A 449 27.17 -45.19 -36.63
N GLU A 450 27.63 -44.17 -37.33
CA GLU A 450 27.84 -42.78 -36.88
C GLU A 450 26.54 -42.06 -36.43
N ALA A 451 26.62 -41.30 -35.34
CA ALA A 451 25.66 -40.25 -34.98
C ALA A 451 26.38 -38.88 -34.94
N PRO A 452 25.79 -37.81 -35.51
CA PRO A 452 26.45 -36.51 -35.58
C PRO A 452 26.45 -35.84 -34.19
N ARG A 453 27.56 -35.14 -33.92
CA ARG A 453 27.77 -34.27 -32.76
C ARG A 453 26.60 -33.28 -32.60
N ALA A 454 25.82 -33.44 -31.54
CA ALA A 454 24.99 -32.38 -30.96
C ALA A 454 25.77 -31.76 -29.79
N SER A 455 26.76 -30.92 -30.10
CA SER A 455 27.34 -29.99 -29.15
C SER A 455 26.61 -28.66 -29.27
N GLU A 456 26.31 -28.05 -28.11
CA GLU A 456 25.77 -26.68 -27.94
C GLU A 456 24.27 -26.50 -28.14
N ALA A 457 23.48 -27.14 -27.28
CA ALA A 457 22.23 -26.55 -26.79
C ALA A 457 22.25 -26.56 -25.26
N GLN A 458 23.18 -25.81 -24.68
CA GLN A 458 23.20 -25.51 -23.25
C GLN A 458 22.09 -24.50 -22.98
N ILE A 459 20.85 -24.98 -22.99
CA ILE A 459 19.67 -24.22 -22.60
C ILE A 459 19.73 -24.08 -21.08
N LYS A 460 20.35 -23.00 -20.62
CA LYS A 460 20.05 -22.38 -19.33
C LYS A 460 18.56 -22.00 -19.33
N ARG A 461 17.69 -22.88 -18.85
CA ARG A 461 16.30 -22.50 -18.52
C ARG A 461 16.34 -21.96 -17.11
N ASP A 462 16.79 -20.70 -17.05
CA ASP A 462 16.99 -19.90 -15.84
C ASP A 462 15.64 -19.45 -15.26
N ASN A 463 15.60 -19.22 -13.94
CA ASN A 463 14.45 -18.78 -13.13
C ASN A 463 13.57 -17.68 -13.78
N HIS A 464 14.14 -16.90 -14.68
CA HIS A 464 13.51 -15.81 -15.40
C HIS A 464 12.34 -16.30 -16.28
N HIS A 465 12.37 -17.55 -16.77
CA HIS A 465 11.30 -18.09 -17.60
C HIS A 465 9.95 -18.18 -16.87
N ASP A 466 9.96 -18.58 -15.60
CA ASP A 466 8.73 -18.75 -14.81
C ASP A 466 8.12 -17.39 -14.46
N SER A 467 8.95 -16.40 -14.10
CA SER A 467 8.54 -15.01 -13.90
C SER A 467 7.95 -14.40 -15.17
N ILE A 468 8.61 -14.59 -16.32
CA ILE A 468 8.14 -14.14 -17.65
C ILE A 468 6.78 -14.76 -17.97
N MET A 469 6.64 -16.08 -17.80
CA MET A 469 5.38 -16.78 -18.05
C MET A 469 4.27 -16.32 -17.12
N LEU A 470 4.57 -15.96 -15.87
CA LEU A 470 3.59 -15.47 -14.91
C LEU A 470 3.09 -14.07 -15.27
N VAL A 471 3.99 -13.11 -15.53
CA VAL A 471 3.60 -11.73 -15.81
C VAL A 471 2.76 -11.64 -17.08
N GLN A 472 2.93 -12.57 -18.02
CA GLN A 472 2.16 -12.66 -19.26
C GLN A 472 0.77 -13.28 -19.11
N LYS A 473 0.48 -14.02 -18.02
CA LYS A 473 -0.84 -14.64 -17.81
C LYS A 473 -1.89 -13.57 -17.56
N ASP A 474 -3.04 -13.70 -18.23
CA ASP A 474 -4.15 -12.77 -18.12
C ASP A 474 -4.81 -12.77 -16.72
N GLU A 475 -4.82 -13.93 -16.04
CA GLU A 475 -5.46 -14.09 -14.72
C GLU A 475 -4.59 -13.61 -13.54
N THR A 476 -3.31 -13.27 -13.78
CA THR A 476 -2.39 -12.87 -12.70
C THR A 476 -2.85 -11.55 -12.08
N SER A 477 -2.84 -11.46 -10.75
CA SER A 477 -3.18 -10.23 -10.04
C SER A 477 -2.12 -9.14 -10.28
N THR A 478 -2.49 -7.86 -10.22
CA THR A 478 -1.50 -6.77 -10.34
C THR A 478 -0.41 -6.85 -9.27
N TRP A 479 -0.76 -7.36 -8.08
CA TRP A 479 0.17 -7.56 -6.97
C TRP A 479 1.23 -8.61 -7.25
N ASP A 480 0.85 -9.72 -7.87
CA ASP A 480 1.81 -10.76 -8.24
C ASP A 480 2.74 -10.29 -9.35
N ILE A 481 2.25 -9.44 -10.27
CA ILE A 481 3.12 -8.80 -11.28
C ILE A 481 4.12 -7.86 -10.61
N VAL A 482 3.64 -6.98 -9.72
CA VAL A 482 4.51 -6.07 -8.96
C VAL A 482 5.52 -6.86 -8.12
N GLY A 483 5.08 -7.91 -7.44
CA GLY A 483 5.94 -8.82 -6.69
C GLY A 483 7.01 -9.45 -7.58
N ALA A 484 6.64 -9.95 -8.76
CA ALA A 484 7.59 -10.53 -9.71
C ALA A 484 8.58 -9.50 -10.26
N MET A 485 8.15 -8.25 -10.49
CA MET A 485 9.04 -7.15 -10.89
C MET A 485 10.07 -6.84 -9.79
N TRP A 486 9.66 -6.75 -8.52
CA TRP A 486 10.57 -6.56 -7.38
C TRP A 486 11.50 -7.75 -7.17
N ALA A 487 11.01 -8.96 -7.36
CA ALA A 487 11.82 -10.15 -7.19
C ALA A 487 12.87 -10.32 -8.30
N ASN A 488 12.69 -9.71 -9.47
CA ASN A 488 13.57 -9.87 -10.63
C ASN A 488 14.04 -8.52 -11.18
N GLU A 489 14.49 -7.64 -10.28
CA GLU A 489 14.92 -6.27 -10.60
C GLU A 489 16.00 -6.20 -11.67
N GLU A 490 16.85 -7.23 -11.78
CA GLU A 490 17.94 -7.32 -12.75
C GLU A 490 17.50 -7.86 -14.14
N ASP A 491 16.29 -8.41 -14.27
CA ASP A 491 15.80 -8.95 -15.55
C ASP A 491 14.98 -7.91 -16.33
N ALA A 492 15.59 -7.34 -17.38
CA ALA A 492 14.94 -6.36 -18.25
C ALA A 492 13.66 -6.89 -18.93
N GLY A 493 13.60 -8.19 -19.25
CA GLY A 493 12.44 -8.84 -19.86
C GLY A 493 11.25 -8.90 -18.91
N VAL A 494 11.46 -9.30 -17.65
CA VAL A 494 10.44 -9.30 -16.59
C VAL A 494 9.96 -7.87 -16.33
N GLN A 495 10.88 -6.90 -16.25
CA GLN A 495 10.52 -5.50 -16.06
C GLN A 495 9.66 -4.94 -17.22
N MET A 496 10.08 -5.17 -18.46
CA MET A 496 9.37 -4.74 -19.66
C MET A 496 7.97 -5.37 -19.73
N LEU A 497 7.88 -6.69 -19.55
CA LEU A 497 6.62 -7.42 -19.61
C LEU A 497 5.70 -7.07 -18.42
N GLY A 498 6.26 -6.82 -17.24
CA GLY A 498 5.53 -6.31 -16.10
C GLY A 498 4.87 -4.97 -16.38
N CYS A 499 5.60 -4.03 -16.99
CA CYS A 499 5.06 -2.74 -17.43
C CYS A 499 3.91 -2.92 -18.44
N ILE A 500 4.09 -3.77 -19.47
CA ILE A 500 3.06 -4.09 -20.46
C ILE A 500 1.81 -4.67 -19.79
N SER A 501 2.00 -5.60 -18.85
CA SER A 501 0.92 -6.29 -18.17
C SER A 501 0.12 -5.38 -17.23
N ILE A 502 0.78 -4.41 -16.60
CA ILE A 502 0.10 -3.37 -15.80
C ILE A 502 -0.67 -2.43 -16.72
N GLU A 503 -0.06 -1.96 -17.81
CA GLU A 503 -0.71 -1.10 -18.82
C GLU A 503 -1.97 -1.76 -19.40
N LYS A 504 -1.86 -3.03 -19.82
CA LYS A 504 -2.97 -3.81 -20.38
C LYS A 504 -4.14 -3.89 -19.40
N ARG A 505 -3.87 -4.18 -18.12
CA ARG A 505 -4.91 -4.26 -17.08
C ARG A 505 -5.63 -2.94 -16.86
N VAL A 506 -4.88 -1.84 -16.86
CA VAL A 506 -5.43 -0.50 -16.68
C VAL A 506 -6.29 -0.08 -17.87
N THR A 507 -5.86 -0.41 -19.09
CA THR A 507 -6.55 -0.02 -20.33
C THR A 507 -7.78 -0.90 -20.64
N GLU A 508 -7.70 -2.21 -20.41
CA GLU A 508 -8.81 -3.15 -20.63
C GLU A 508 -9.84 -3.14 -19.49
N GLY A 509 -9.39 -2.91 -18.25
CA GLY A 509 -10.24 -2.92 -17.05
C GLY A 509 -11.16 -1.70 -16.89
N GLY A 510 -10.91 -0.62 -17.65
CA GLY A 510 -11.85 0.46 -17.93
C GLY A 510 -12.44 1.28 -16.77
N GLY A 511 -12.01 1.10 -15.51
CA GLY A 511 -12.62 1.77 -14.36
C GLY A 511 -11.69 1.96 -13.16
N GLU A 512 -12.05 2.89 -12.27
CA GLU A 512 -11.29 3.28 -11.07
C GLU A 512 -10.90 2.07 -10.20
N ALA A 513 -11.75 1.05 -10.14
CA ALA A 513 -11.56 -0.19 -9.38
C ALA A 513 -10.33 -1.01 -9.81
N THR A 514 -9.91 -0.93 -11.09
CA THR A 514 -8.70 -1.63 -11.58
C THR A 514 -7.46 -0.73 -11.49
N ILE A 515 -7.65 0.58 -11.67
CA ILE A 515 -6.57 1.55 -11.76
C ILE A 515 -5.97 1.86 -10.40
N ILE A 516 -6.79 2.00 -9.36
CA ILE A 516 -6.32 2.31 -8.01
C ILE A 516 -5.34 1.23 -7.50
N PRO A 517 -5.71 -0.07 -7.44
CA PRO A 517 -4.77 -1.11 -7.02
C PRO A 517 -3.47 -1.09 -7.83
N ALA A 518 -3.55 -0.92 -9.14
CA ALA A 518 -2.38 -0.86 -10.00
C ALA A 518 -1.50 0.37 -9.75
N ALA A 519 -2.09 1.52 -9.43
CA ALA A 519 -1.34 2.76 -9.20
C ALA A 519 -0.64 2.79 -7.84
N VAL A 520 -1.24 2.17 -6.82
CA VAL A 520 -0.78 2.26 -5.44
C VAL A 520 0.56 1.52 -5.23
N SER A 521 0.83 0.45 -5.98
CA SER A 521 2.07 -0.32 -5.92
C SER A 521 2.80 -0.45 -7.27
N GLY A 522 2.08 -0.35 -8.39
CA GLY A 522 2.68 -0.48 -9.72
C GLY A 522 3.54 0.71 -10.10
N VAL A 523 3.19 1.93 -9.68
CA VAL A 523 3.99 3.13 -10.04
C VAL A 523 5.41 3.04 -9.45
N THR A 524 5.57 2.59 -8.20
CA THR A 524 6.91 2.44 -7.60
C THR A 524 7.71 1.35 -8.32
N ALA A 525 7.08 0.20 -8.61
CA ALA A 525 7.72 -0.90 -9.35
C ALA A 525 8.14 -0.49 -10.78
N ILE A 526 7.29 0.24 -11.51
CA ILE A 526 7.61 0.76 -12.85
C ILE A 526 8.77 1.77 -12.77
N VAL A 527 8.78 2.67 -11.78
CA VAL A 527 9.90 3.59 -11.62
C VAL A 527 11.19 2.86 -11.24
N ASN A 528 11.11 1.84 -10.40
CA ASN A 528 12.27 1.02 -10.06
C ASN A 528 12.83 0.32 -11.31
N ALA A 529 11.96 -0.25 -12.15
CA ALA A 529 12.35 -0.80 -13.45
C ALA A 529 13.10 0.22 -14.33
N MET A 530 12.61 1.46 -14.41
CA MET A 530 13.27 2.52 -15.17
C MET A 530 14.67 2.85 -14.62
N LYS A 531 14.82 2.86 -13.29
CA LYS A 531 16.09 3.18 -12.61
C LYS A 531 17.13 2.07 -12.75
N ASN A 532 16.71 0.80 -12.70
CA ASN A 532 17.59 -0.36 -12.81
C ASN A 532 17.97 -0.69 -14.26
N HIS A 533 17.14 -0.29 -15.23
CA HIS A 533 17.38 -0.54 -16.66
C HIS A 533 17.49 0.75 -17.49
N PRO A 534 18.36 1.72 -17.10
CA PRO A 534 18.40 3.04 -17.74
C PRO A 534 18.87 2.97 -19.20
N ASN A 535 19.60 1.92 -19.58
CA ASN A 535 20.16 1.75 -20.93
C ASN A 535 19.28 0.89 -21.86
N GLU A 536 18.16 0.34 -21.37
CA GLU A 536 17.28 -0.52 -22.16
C GLU A 536 16.08 0.27 -22.70
N PRO A 537 16.09 0.73 -23.97
CA PRO A 537 15.05 1.60 -24.50
C PRO A 537 13.66 0.95 -24.46
N ALA A 538 13.57 -0.37 -24.65
CA ALA A 538 12.30 -1.10 -24.58
C ALA A 538 11.66 -1.06 -23.19
N VAL A 539 12.47 -1.14 -22.11
CA VAL A 539 11.97 -0.98 -20.74
C VAL A 539 11.48 0.44 -20.52
N GLN A 540 12.25 1.45 -20.97
CA GLN A 540 11.90 2.86 -20.81
C GLN A 540 10.62 3.25 -21.57
N GLU A 541 10.45 2.77 -22.81
CA GLU A 541 9.23 2.97 -23.61
C GLU A 541 8.01 2.39 -22.89
N ARG A 542 8.09 1.13 -22.47
CA ARG A 542 6.96 0.42 -21.82
C ARG A 542 6.64 0.97 -20.44
N ALA A 543 7.65 1.37 -19.68
CA ALA A 543 7.45 2.05 -18.42
C ALA A 543 6.75 3.40 -18.61
N CYS A 544 7.15 4.20 -19.60
CA CYS A 544 6.45 5.44 -19.96
C CYS A 544 4.99 5.18 -20.35
N SER A 545 4.72 4.12 -21.11
CA SER A 545 3.35 3.72 -21.49
C SER A 545 2.49 3.33 -20.27
N ALA A 546 3.05 2.53 -19.37
CA ALA A 546 2.36 2.13 -18.14
C ALA A 546 2.08 3.34 -17.22
N LEU A 547 3.04 4.25 -17.06
CA LEU A 547 2.85 5.49 -16.29
C LEU A 547 1.82 6.43 -16.94
N LEU A 548 1.78 6.51 -18.27
CA LEU A 548 0.72 7.22 -19.01
C LEU A 548 -0.66 6.65 -18.67
N ALA A 549 -0.82 5.32 -18.71
CA ALA A 549 -2.07 4.66 -18.38
C ALA A 549 -2.48 4.88 -16.92
N LEU A 550 -1.52 4.88 -16.00
CA LEU A 550 -1.73 5.08 -14.57
C LEU A 550 -1.89 6.55 -14.15
N SER A 551 -1.71 7.51 -15.07
CA SER A 551 -1.70 8.94 -14.76
C SER A 551 -2.98 9.38 -14.01
N PRO A 552 -2.84 10.14 -12.92
CA PRO A 552 -3.91 10.41 -11.96
C PRO A 552 -5.01 11.26 -12.58
N SER A 553 -6.27 10.79 -12.61
CA SER A 553 -7.42 11.61 -13.05
C SER A 553 -8.27 12.15 -11.91
N ASP A 554 -8.00 11.70 -10.68
CA ASP A 554 -8.91 11.76 -9.53
C ASP A 554 -8.24 12.34 -8.27
N GLY A 555 -6.98 12.79 -8.35
CA GLY A 555 -6.18 13.27 -7.21
C GLY A 555 -5.68 12.17 -6.26
N LYS A 556 -6.41 11.06 -6.12
CA LYS A 556 -6.11 9.94 -5.18
C LYS A 556 -4.75 9.29 -5.47
N ARG A 557 -4.39 9.18 -6.75
CA ARG A 557 -3.13 8.53 -7.19
C ARG A 557 -1.91 9.46 -7.20
N GLU A 558 -2.11 10.76 -6.92
CA GLU A 558 -1.04 11.75 -7.00
C GLU A 558 0.08 11.54 -5.99
N VAL A 559 -0.27 11.03 -4.81
CA VAL A 559 0.71 10.71 -3.76
C VAL A 559 1.68 9.65 -4.26
N SER A 560 1.17 8.59 -4.92
CA SER A 560 2.01 7.53 -5.49
C SER A 560 2.96 8.07 -6.57
N PHE A 561 2.45 8.89 -7.49
CA PHE A 561 3.28 9.51 -8.54
C PHE A 561 4.35 10.44 -8.01
N ALA A 562 4.02 11.24 -6.98
CA ALA A 562 4.98 12.13 -6.34
C ALA A 562 6.06 11.31 -5.63
N ALA A 563 5.67 10.45 -4.70
CA ALA A 563 6.59 9.66 -3.88
C ALA A 563 7.49 8.72 -4.70
N SER A 564 7.03 8.21 -5.84
CA SER A 564 7.84 7.32 -6.67
C SER A 564 8.92 8.07 -7.46
N GLY A 565 8.80 9.39 -7.65
CA GLY A 565 9.68 10.13 -8.57
C GLY A 565 9.40 9.83 -10.06
N ALA A 566 8.14 9.52 -10.40
CA ALA A 566 7.73 9.12 -11.75
C ALA A 566 8.09 10.16 -12.82
N VAL A 567 7.82 11.45 -12.54
CA VAL A 567 8.12 12.55 -13.48
C VAL A 567 9.64 12.66 -13.75
N ALA A 568 10.47 12.60 -12.71
CA ALA A 568 11.91 12.65 -12.85
C ALA A 568 12.46 11.47 -13.67
N SER A 569 11.87 10.29 -13.48
CA SER A 569 12.27 9.06 -14.19
C SER A 569 11.90 9.13 -15.68
N ILE A 570 10.71 9.64 -16.03
CA ILE A 570 10.31 9.90 -17.42
C ILE A 570 11.28 10.87 -18.09
N VAL A 571 11.62 11.98 -17.43
CA VAL A 571 12.56 12.96 -18.00
C VAL A 571 13.98 12.40 -18.13
N SER A 572 14.42 11.60 -17.17
CA SER A 572 15.72 10.91 -17.25
C SER A 572 15.77 9.94 -18.43
N ALA A 573 14.68 9.20 -18.68
CA ALA A 573 14.55 8.32 -19.85
C ALA A 573 14.66 9.11 -21.17
N MET A 574 14.01 10.28 -21.26
CA MET A 574 14.14 11.16 -22.44
C MET A 574 15.58 11.63 -22.66
N GLN A 575 16.30 11.93 -21.58
CA GLN A 575 17.68 12.42 -21.65
C GLN A 575 18.68 11.30 -21.97
N ALA A 576 18.44 10.07 -21.51
CA ALA A 576 19.28 8.93 -21.80
C ALA A 576 19.07 8.42 -23.25
N HIS A 577 17.83 8.49 -23.76
CA HIS A 577 17.44 7.93 -25.05
C HIS A 577 17.03 9.01 -26.07
N VAL A 578 17.82 10.07 -26.19
CA VAL A 578 17.53 11.21 -27.09
C VAL A 578 17.32 10.77 -28.54
N SER A 579 18.03 9.73 -28.99
CA SER A 579 17.94 9.21 -30.36
C SER A 579 16.83 8.18 -30.60
N ASP A 580 16.11 7.74 -29.57
CA ASP A 580 15.04 6.74 -29.70
C ASP A 580 13.67 7.42 -29.82
N ALA A 581 13.07 7.37 -31.01
CA ALA A 581 11.81 8.05 -31.27
C ALA A 581 10.64 7.51 -30.43
N ALA A 582 10.61 6.21 -30.15
CA ALA A 582 9.51 5.58 -29.42
C ALA A 582 9.55 5.99 -27.94
N VAL A 583 10.73 6.03 -27.33
CA VAL A 583 10.90 6.54 -25.96
C VAL A 583 10.50 8.02 -25.89
N GLN A 584 10.95 8.85 -26.85
CA GLN A 584 10.59 10.28 -26.86
C GLN A 584 9.09 10.51 -27.02
N GLU A 585 8.43 9.77 -27.92
CA GLU A 585 6.98 9.86 -28.13
C GLU A 585 6.21 9.51 -26.85
N MET A 586 6.49 8.34 -26.28
CA MET A 586 5.77 7.84 -25.11
C MET A 586 6.02 8.70 -23.88
N ALA A 587 7.25 9.16 -23.68
CA ALA A 587 7.58 10.07 -22.59
C ALA A 587 6.87 11.44 -22.72
N CYS A 588 6.86 12.04 -23.92
CA CYS A 588 6.12 13.28 -24.17
C CYS A 588 4.62 13.11 -23.91
N CYS A 589 4.05 11.98 -24.35
CA CYS A 589 2.64 11.65 -24.11
C CYS A 589 2.33 11.51 -22.61
N ALA A 590 3.17 10.79 -21.87
CA ALA A 590 3.05 10.61 -20.42
C ALA A 590 3.13 11.97 -19.69
N LEU A 591 4.13 12.79 -19.97
CA LEU A 591 4.28 14.13 -19.36
C LEU A 591 3.07 15.02 -19.67
N ARG A 592 2.60 15.04 -20.93
CA ARG A 592 1.39 15.78 -21.31
C ARG A 592 0.19 15.38 -20.45
N LYS A 593 -0.04 14.08 -20.27
CA LYS A 593 -1.17 13.57 -19.51
C LYS A 593 -1.07 13.91 -18.03
N ILE A 594 0.11 13.71 -17.43
CA ILE A 594 0.39 14.05 -16.02
C ILE A 594 0.15 15.54 -15.76
N VAL A 595 0.66 16.42 -16.63
CA VAL A 595 0.47 17.87 -16.47
C VAL A 595 -0.98 18.28 -16.70
N ALA A 596 -1.65 17.72 -17.71
CA ALA A 596 -3.05 18.04 -18.00
C ALA A 596 -3.97 17.73 -16.82
N GLN A 597 -3.63 16.73 -16.00
CA GLN A 597 -4.44 16.32 -14.86
C GLN A 597 -4.04 17.00 -13.55
N GLY A 598 -2.74 17.21 -13.29
CA GLY A 598 -2.27 17.81 -12.05
C GLY A 598 -1.96 19.31 -12.12
N GLY A 599 -2.30 19.98 -13.22
CA GLY A 599 -2.32 21.43 -13.32
C GLY A 599 -0.95 22.12 -13.18
N ALA A 600 -0.99 23.34 -12.64
CA ALA A 600 0.18 24.22 -12.50
C ALA A 600 1.30 23.59 -11.63
N GLU A 601 0.92 22.82 -10.61
CA GLU A 601 1.90 22.14 -9.75
C GLU A 601 2.69 21.09 -10.52
N ARG A 602 2.02 20.24 -11.31
CA ARG A 602 2.72 19.24 -12.14
C ARG A 602 3.52 19.88 -13.27
N ALA A 603 3.00 20.94 -13.89
CA ALA A 603 3.77 21.71 -14.87
C ALA A 603 5.09 22.21 -14.25
N THR A 604 5.04 22.73 -13.02
CA THR A 604 6.20 23.18 -12.26
C THR A 604 7.16 22.04 -11.94
N VAL A 605 6.66 20.88 -11.50
CA VAL A 605 7.49 19.70 -11.20
C VAL A 605 8.22 19.23 -12.47
N VAL A 606 7.52 19.09 -13.59
CA VAL A 606 8.13 18.72 -14.88
C VAL A 606 9.21 19.73 -15.28
N ALA A 607 8.95 21.03 -15.13
CA ALA A 607 9.94 22.07 -15.40
C ALA A 607 11.18 21.96 -14.49
N SER A 608 11.00 21.73 -13.20
CA SER A 608 12.11 21.67 -12.22
C SER A 608 13.09 20.53 -12.47
N VAL A 609 12.66 19.44 -13.10
CA VAL A 609 13.53 18.31 -13.47
C VAL A 609 14.04 18.42 -14.91
N SER A 610 14.02 19.63 -15.49
CA SER A 610 14.42 19.90 -16.90
C SER A 610 13.53 19.21 -17.95
N GLY A 611 12.30 18.85 -17.60
CA GLY A 611 11.36 18.20 -18.52
C GLY A 611 10.94 19.08 -19.69
N PHE A 612 10.79 20.41 -19.46
CA PHE A 612 10.52 21.34 -20.56
C PHE A 612 11.63 21.29 -21.62
N THR A 613 12.90 21.37 -21.20
CA THR A 613 14.06 21.29 -22.09
C THR A 613 14.15 19.92 -22.77
N ALA A 614 13.84 18.83 -22.06
CA ALA A 614 13.80 17.50 -22.65
C ALA A 614 12.78 17.39 -23.79
N ILE A 615 11.57 17.96 -23.63
CA ILE A 615 10.54 17.99 -24.68
C ILE A 615 11.02 18.79 -25.91
N VAL A 616 11.66 19.93 -25.71
CA VAL A 616 12.22 20.73 -26.83
C VAL A 616 13.36 19.98 -27.52
N ASN A 617 14.23 19.30 -26.78
CA ASN A 617 15.30 18.47 -27.34
C ASN A 617 14.75 17.29 -28.14
N ALA A 618 13.65 16.66 -27.70
CA ALA A 618 12.97 15.62 -28.45
C ALA A 618 12.52 16.12 -29.84
N MET A 619 11.96 17.33 -29.90
CA MET A 619 11.58 17.97 -31.17
C MET A 619 12.79 18.21 -32.08
N GLY A 620 13.91 18.66 -31.51
CA GLY A 620 15.15 18.91 -32.26
C GLY A 620 15.84 17.63 -32.76
N ALA A 621 15.81 16.56 -31.97
CA ALA A 621 16.41 15.27 -32.31
C ALA A 621 15.59 14.50 -33.36
N HIS A 622 14.26 14.67 -33.36
CA HIS A 622 13.34 13.92 -34.22
C HIS A 622 12.47 14.80 -35.14
N PRO A 623 13.07 15.65 -36.00
CA PRO A 623 12.30 16.55 -36.88
C PRO A 623 11.53 15.80 -37.98
N GLY A 624 11.84 14.52 -38.21
CA GLY A 624 11.17 13.62 -39.16
C GLY A 624 9.95 12.90 -38.59
N GLU A 625 9.89 12.73 -37.28
CA GLU A 625 8.93 11.83 -36.63
C GLU A 625 7.68 12.59 -36.20
N GLY A 626 6.61 12.45 -36.98
CA GLY A 626 5.37 13.20 -36.76
C GLY A 626 4.72 12.94 -35.40
N ALA A 627 4.83 11.72 -34.87
CA ALA A 627 4.27 11.36 -33.58
C ALA A 627 5.00 12.05 -32.41
N VAL A 628 6.34 12.07 -32.44
CA VAL A 628 7.16 12.82 -31.47
C VAL A 628 6.82 14.30 -31.51
N GLN A 629 6.76 14.91 -32.71
CA GLN A 629 6.42 16.33 -32.85
C GLN A 629 5.02 16.65 -32.31
N LYS A 630 4.03 15.78 -32.59
CA LYS A 630 2.66 15.95 -32.11
C LYS A 630 2.59 15.95 -30.59
N GLU A 631 3.13 14.92 -29.94
CA GLU A 631 3.02 14.79 -28.49
C GLU A 631 3.89 15.83 -27.77
N ALA A 632 5.07 16.17 -28.31
CA ALA A 632 5.90 17.26 -27.78
C ALA A 632 5.20 18.62 -27.86
N CYS A 633 4.63 19.00 -29.02
CA CYS A 633 3.90 20.26 -29.17
C CYS A 633 2.73 20.37 -28.17
N LYS A 634 1.96 19.28 -28.02
CA LYS A 634 0.83 19.26 -27.08
C LYS A 634 1.28 19.26 -25.61
N ALA A 635 2.40 18.63 -25.28
CA ALA A 635 2.96 18.70 -23.93
C ALA A 635 3.33 20.15 -23.58
N LEU A 636 4.00 20.87 -24.49
CA LEU A 636 4.34 22.29 -24.33
C LEU A 636 3.09 23.18 -24.23
N GLU A 637 2.07 22.93 -25.05
CA GLU A 637 0.79 23.63 -25.00
C GLU A 637 0.12 23.51 -23.62
N VAL A 638 0.07 22.30 -23.07
CA VAL A 638 -0.52 22.05 -21.76
C VAL A 638 0.32 22.70 -20.66
N MET A 639 1.65 22.56 -20.69
CA MET A 639 2.55 23.15 -19.68
C MET A 639 2.42 24.68 -19.64
N THR A 640 2.47 25.33 -20.81
CA THR A 640 2.33 26.80 -20.91
C THR A 640 0.91 27.30 -20.62
N GLY A 641 -0.09 26.41 -20.53
CA GLY A 641 -1.47 26.77 -20.22
C GLY A 641 -1.73 27.20 -18.78
N PHE A 642 -0.75 27.00 -17.88
CA PHE A 642 -0.87 27.31 -16.46
C PHE A 642 -0.04 28.56 -16.11
N PRO A 643 -0.66 29.75 -15.93
CA PRO A 643 0.08 30.99 -15.68
C PRO A 643 0.83 31.00 -14.35
N ASP A 644 0.35 30.22 -13.37
CA ASP A 644 0.97 30.09 -12.05
C ASP A 644 2.07 29.01 -12.01
N ALA A 645 2.31 28.30 -13.11
CA ALA A 645 3.39 27.32 -13.19
C ALA A 645 4.75 28.02 -13.30
N ASN A 646 5.73 27.57 -12.51
CA ASN A 646 7.10 28.06 -12.59
C ASN A 646 7.83 27.35 -13.73
N LEU A 647 7.68 27.89 -14.94
CA LEU A 647 8.36 27.42 -16.15
C LEU A 647 9.67 28.20 -16.37
N PRO A 648 10.70 27.58 -16.96
CA PRO A 648 11.94 28.28 -17.27
C PRO A 648 11.71 29.39 -18.29
N ASP A 649 12.39 30.53 -18.11
CA ASP A 649 12.50 31.56 -19.15
C ASP A 649 13.22 30.96 -20.36
N LEU A 650 12.49 30.72 -21.44
CA LEU A 650 13.08 30.12 -22.62
C LEU A 650 13.93 31.14 -23.36
N PRO A 651 15.09 30.74 -23.89
CA PRO A 651 15.65 31.44 -25.02
C PRO A 651 14.70 31.20 -26.21
N GLY A 652 13.73 32.09 -26.42
CA GLY A 652 12.80 32.04 -27.56
C GLY A 652 13.50 31.86 -28.91
N MET A 653 14.81 32.16 -28.98
CA MET A 653 15.69 31.89 -30.12
C MET A 653 15.86 30.41 -30.51
N GLN A 654 15.74 29.43 -29.59
CA GLN A 654 15.93 28.01 -29.93
C GLN A 654 14.60 27.26 -30.08
N THR A 655 13.61 27.57 -29.23
CA THR A 655 12.32 26.87 -29.23
C THR A 655 11.41 27.32 -30.37
N ALA A 656 11.36 28.62 -30.68
CA ALA A 656 10.46 29.14 -31.72
C ALA A 656 10.77 28.58 -33.13
N PRO A 657 12.04 28.45 -33.57
CA PRO A 657 12.34 27.82 -34.85
C PRO A 657 11.89 26.35 -34.93
N LEU A 658 12.04 25.58 -33.85
CA LEU A 658 11.61 24.18 -33.79
C LEU A 658 10.09 24.06 -33.88
N LEU A 659 9.36 24.90 -33.14
CA LEU A 659 7.90 24.97 -33.20
C LEU A 659 7.41 25.38 -34.59
N GLN A 660 8.04 26.36 -35.21
CA GLN A 660 7.70 26.81 -36.56
C GLN A 660 7.96 25.71 -37.60
N MET A 661 9.08 25.00 -37.50
CA MET A 661 9.38 23.85 -38.36
C MET A 661 8.36 22.72 -38.17
N ALA A 662 7.96 22.42 -36.93
CA ALA A 662 6.92 21.43 -36.64
C ALA A 662 5.57 21.84 -37.26
N LYS A 663 5.18 23.11 -37.14
CA LYS A 663 3.96 23.69 -37.73
C LYS A 663 3.94 23.64 -39.26
N GLU A 664 5.09 23.86 -39.90
CA GLU A 664 5.22 23.83 -41.36
C GLU A 664 5.17 22.39 -41.90
N LYS A 665 5.85 21.47 -41.23
CA LYS A 665 5.98 20.08 -41.67
C LYS A 665 4.77 19.21 -41.29
N PHE A 666 4.14 19.48 -40.15
CA PHE A 666 3.06 18.68 -39.58
C PHE A 666 1.82 19.55 -39.27
N PRO A 667 0.79 19.56 -40.16
CA PRO A 667 -0.35 20.45 -40.02
C PRO A 667 -1.13 20.33 -38.71
N TYR A 668 -1.16 19.14 -38.10
CA TYR A 668 -1.85 18.89 -36.81
C TYR A 668 -1.12 19.50 -35.60
N CYS A 669 0.13 19.95 -35.74
CA CYS A 669 0.83 20.67 -34.68
C CYS A 669 0.48 22.17 -34.66
N ARG A 670 -0.18 22.69 -35.70
CA ARG A 670 -0.38 24.14 -35.89
C ARG A 670 -1.08 24.81 -34.72
N GLU A 671 -2.19 24.25 -34.25
CA GLU A 671 -2.98 24.82 -33.15
C GLU A 671 -2.16 24.91 -31.86
N ALA A 672 -1.57 23.79 -31.44
CA ALA A 672 -0.70 23.74 -30.27
C ALA A 672 0.49 24.71 -30.38
N VAL A 673 1.14 24.78 -31.55
CA VAL A 673 2.27 25.69 -31.79
C VAL A 673 1.85 27.16 -31.69
N ASP A 674 0.73 27.54 -32.28
CA ASP A 674 0.25 28.93 -32.24
C ASP A 674 -0.07 29.36 -30.80
N VAL A 675 -0.69 28.47 -30.03
CA VAL A 675 -0.96 28.67 -28.61
C VAL A 675 0.34 28.82 -27.80
N VAL A 676 1.33 27.94 -28.02
CA VAL A 676 2.61 28.04 -27.31
C VAL A 676 3.35 29.33 -27.68
N LEU A 677 3.44 29.68 -28.97
CA LEU A 677 4.15 30.89 -29.40
C LEU A 677 3.55 32.18 -28.85
N THR A 678 2.21 32.27 -28.74
CA THR A 678 1.54 33.44 -28.13
C THR A 678 1.76 33.56 -26.63
N ARG A 679 2.04 32.46 -25.93
CA ARG A 679 2.32 32.44 -24.49
C ARG A 679 3.80 32.64 -24.17
N LEU A 680 4.67 32.41 -25.15
CA LEU A 680 6.11 32.65 -25.06
C LEU A 680 6.52 34.07 -25.50
N SER A 681 5.61 34.82 -26.13
CA SER A 681 5.77 36.24 -26.53
C SER A 681 5.24 37.18 -25.48
#